data_AF-A0A819WQA6-F1
#
_entry.id   AF-A0A819WQA6-F1
#
_cell.length_a   1.000
_cell.length_b   1.000
_cell.length_c   1.000
_cell.angle_alpha   90.00
_cell.angle_beta   90.00
_cell.angle_gamma   90.00
#
_symmetry.space_group_name_H-M   'P 1'
#
loop_
_entity.id
_entity.type
_entity.pdbx_description
1 polymer ?
#
loop_
_entity_poly.entity_id
_entity_poly.type
_entity_poly.pdbx_seq_one_letter_code
_entity_poly.pdbx_strand_id
1 'polypeptide(L)'
;ISIDPCIKSAPFASIKELSYFKEEDEILFSMHTVFRVSTIKQLDIKNRLYQVELELTSDDDEQLRLLTNRIREEAPGFTGWQRLGHLLLKIGQFNQAEDLYNVLLQQTSVGNEKQHYYSQLGLVHHHQADYKNAIYYYEQGLEIEQQSLPSNHPSLATSYNNIASVYGHMGEYSKALSFHEKALEIREKSLPSNHPDLATSYNNIGSVYSDMGEHLNALSFYEKARKIREKALPPNHPLLATSYNNIASVYDHMGDYSKAVSFYQKALEIREKSLPSNHPDLASSYNNIGSVYNEMGEYSEALSYYAKALEIWQKALPSNHPDLANSYSNFGLVYDSMGEYSKALSFHEKALEIRVKTLPSNHPSIATSYNNVGNVYSDMGEYLKALPSYEKAREIYQKTLPSNHPDLATSYNNIGSVYDKMGEYSKAVLSYEKALEIEQQSLPSNHPSLATSYNNIGSVYNKIGEYSKAVLSYEKALEIQQQSLPSNHPALATSYSNFGLVYDSMGEYSKALSFHEKALEIREKSLSSNHPDLATSYNNIGSVYSDMGEHLNALSFYEKALEIYQKTLPSNHPDLATSYNNIGSVYNSMGVYSKALSFYEKAREIYQKALPSNHPDLATSYSNIGSVYNKMGEYSKALSYYEKAFEIQEKTLPLIHPHLAISYNNIGNVYENMGEYLKALSFHEKALGIQQQSLPSNHPSLASLYSNIGMVYDNMGVYPKALSSHEQALEIYQKTLPSNHPDLATSYNNIGSVYNNMGEYSKALSFYEKAREIREKALPSNHPDLASSYNNIGLVYLRMGQYSKALSSFESVLEMQEKTLSSIHPHLAISYNNIGMVYDNMGEYSRALSFYEKALEIREKTLPSNHPSLATSYNNIASVYFEMKDYPRALSFFEKALEIQQNTLPSNHPSLATSYGNIGCVYCKMEDYSKALSFLENALEIQQNTLPSNHPSLADSYNNIGNVYRNMGENSEALSFCEKALEIKQKTLPSDHPDLAISYNSIAKVYYNIKDYSKALSYYERALDIRQRALPLNHPDIKDDPVNPKTSLKVNDVKTAVDDYWILSGVDDT
;
A
#
# COMPACT_ATOMS: atom_id res chain seq x y z
N ILE A 1 -34.64 -10.35 -43.70
CA ILE A 1 -35.67 -9.82 -44.62
C ILE A 1 -35.10 -9.94 -46.04
N SER A 2 -35.80 -10.55 -46.99
CA SER A 2 -35.38 -10.56 -48.40
C SER A 2 -35.96 -9.33 -49.08
N ILE A 3 -35.10 -8.44 -49.55
CA ILE A 3 -35.47 -7.15 -50.15
C ILE A 3 -35.50 -7.32 -51.67
N ASP A 4 -36.63 -7.04 -52.31
CA ASP A 4 -36.77 -6.96 -53.77
C ASP A 4 -36.58 -5.50 -54.21
N PRO A 5 -35.47 -5.17 -54.89
CA PRO A 5 -35.09 -3.81 -55.23
C PRO A 5 -35.81 -3.23 -56.46
N CYS A 6 -36.75 -3.95 -57.10
CA CYS A 6 -37.48 -3.44 -58.26
C CYS A 6 -38.70 -2.55 -57.93
N ILE A 7 -39.07 -2.39 -56.66
CA ILE A 7 -40.25 -1.62 -56.23
C ILE A 7 -39.92 -0.13 -56.11
N LYS A 8 -40.54 0.70 -56.96
CA LYS A 8 -40.25 2.14 -57.10
C LYS A 8 -40.93 3.06 -56.06
N SER A 9 -41.71 2.53 -55.11
CA SER A 9 -42.29 3.31 -54.01
C SER A 9 -42.60 2.46 -52.76
N ALA A 10 -42.06 2.92 -51.62
CA ALA A 10 -42.31 2.64 -50.20
C ALA A 10 -42.30 1.18 -49.66
N PRO A 11 -41.34 0.85 -48.78
CA PRO A 11 -41.38 -0.25 -47.82
C PRO A 11 -41.67 0.25 -46.39
N PHE A 12 -42.19 -0.70 -45.62
CA PHE A 12 -42.90 -0.57 -44.34
C PHE A 12 -41.95 -0.60 -43.12
N ALA A 13 -42.34 0.04 -42.02
CA ALA A 13 -41.81 -0.22 -40.68
C ALA A 13 -42.97 -0.38 -39.69
N SER A 14 -42.96 -1.46 -38.91
CA SER A 14 -43.82 -1.58 -37.73
C SER A 14 -43.22 -0.70 -36.64
N ILE A 15 -43.96 0.29 -36.15
CA ILE A 15 -43.51 1.19 -35.07
C ILE A 15 -43.82 0.65 -33.67
N LYS A 16 -44.14 -0.65 -33.53
CA LYS A 16 -44.46 -1.25 -32.22
C LYS A 16 -43.33 -1.11 -31.19
N GLU A 17 -42.09 -0.98 -31.68
CA GLU A 17 -40.89 -0.73 -30.85
C GLU A 17 -40.49 0.76 -30.77
N LEU A 18 -41.14 1.64 -31.55
CA LEU A 18 -40.86 3.09 -31.64
C LEU A 18 -42.00 3.94 -31.02
N SER A 19 -43.18 3.38 -30.83
CA SER A 19 -44.34 4.04 -30.23
C SER A 19 -44.25 4.06 -28.71
N TYR A 20 -44.63 5.19 -28.13
CA TYR A 20 -44.74 5.39 -26.68
C TYR A 20 -45.88 4.54 -26.05
N PHE A 21 -46.84 4.05 -26.86
CA PHE A 21 -47.96 3.22 -26.41
C PHE A 21 -47.87 1.79 -26.98
N LYS A 22 -47.76 0.79 -26.09
CA LYS A 22 -47.53 -0.64 -26.45
C LYS A 22 -48.72 -1.35 -27.11
N GLU A 23 -49.88 -0.70 -27.18
CA GLU A 23 -51.15 -1.29 -27.65
C GLU A 23 -51.54 -0.86 -29.06
N GLU A 24 -50.77 0.02 -29.72
CA GLU A 24 -51.11 0.56 -31.04
C GLU A 24 -50.26 -0.06 -32.16
N ASP A 25 -50.93 -0.64 -33.18
CA ASP A 25 -50.31 -1.13 -34.42
C ASP A 25 -50.57 -0.12 -35.56
N GLU A 26 -49.73 0.91 -35.67
CA GLU A 26 -49.85 1.94 -36.72
C GLU A 26 -48.90 1.69 -37.91
N ILE A 27 -49.33 2.08 -39.12
CA ILE A 27 -48.57 1.88 -40.36
C ILE A 27 -48.37 3.21 -41.10
N LEU A 28 -47.11 3.57 -41.33
CA LEU A 28 -46.71 4.71 -42.16
C LEU A 28 -46.69 4.30 -43.64
N PHE A 29 -47.71 4.68 -44.40
CA PHE A 29 -47.84 4.33 -45.84
C PHE A 29 -47.11 5.30 -46.78
N SER A 30 -46.92 6.56 -46.37
CA SER A 30 -46.15 7.53 -47.15
C SER A 30 -45.57 8.65 -46.29
N MET A 31 -44.62 9.39 -46.86
CA MET A 31 -43.93 10.54 -46.25
C MET A 31 -44.83 11.66 -45.71
N HIS A 32 -46.15 11.61 -45.96
CA HIS A 32 -47.10 12.69 -45.63
C HIS A 32 -48.37 12.20 -44.92
N THR A 33 -48.54 10.91 -44.61
CA THR A 33 -49.81 10.43 -44.01
C THR A 33 -49.62 9.13 -43.21
N VAL A 34 -50.08 9.15 -41.95
CA VAL A 34 -50.18 7.97 -41.08
C VAL A 34 -51.61 7.42 -41.17
N PHE A 35 -51.76 6.10 -41.12
CA PHE A 35 -53.07 5.46 -41.03
C PHE A 35 -53.11 4.57 -39.79
N ARG A 36 -54.21 4.64 -39.03
CA ARG A 36 -54.50 3.69 -37.96
C ARG A 36 -55.11 2.44 -38.57
N VAL A 37 -54.56 1.27 -38.26
CA VAL A 37 -55.14 -0.01 -38.68
C VAL A 37 -56.28 -0.34 -37.73
N SER A 38 -57.52 -0.30 -38.21
CA SER A 38 -58.69 -0.55 -37.37
C SER A 38 -58.98 -2.04 -37.26
N THR A 39 -59.21 -2.71 -38.38
CA THR A 39 -59.61 -4.13 -38.41
C THR A 39 -58.88 -4.90 -39.51
N ILE A 40 -58.21 -5.99 -39.12
CA ILE A 40 -57.56 -6.92 -40.05
C ILE A 40 -58.42 -8.17 -40.16
N LYS A 41 -58.96 -8.43 -41.34
CA LYS A 41 -59.81 -9.59 -41.63
C LYS A 41 -59.15 -10.47 -42.69
N GLN A 42 -58.85 -11.71 -42.33
CA GLN A 42 -58.33 -12.69 -43.27
C GLN A 42 -59.44 -13.12 -44.25
N LEU A 43 -59.23 -12.92 -45.55
CA LEU A 43 -60.24 -13.22 -46.57
C LEU A 43 -60.13 -14.63 -47.13
N ASP A 44 -58.95 -15.26 -47.06
CA ASP A 44 -58.73 -16.65 -47.48
C ASP A 44 -57.72 -17.34 -46.55
N ILE A 45 -57.98 -18.61 -46.22
CA ILE A 45 -57.15 -19.44 -45.34
C ILE A 45 -55.97 -20.05 -46.13
N LYS A 46 -56.06 -20.11 -47.47
CA LYS A 46 -55.00 -20.71 -48.31
C LYS A 46 -54.15 -19.71 -49.10
N ASN A 47 -54.68 -18.54 -49.45
CA ASN A 47 -53.89 -17.44 -50.00
C ASN A 47 -53.83 -16.31 -48.98
N ARG A 48 -52.62 -15.80 -48.71
CA ARG A 48 -52.26 -14.78 -47.70
C ARG A 48 -52.87 -13.39 -47.97
N LEU A 49 -54.15 -13.33 -48.32
CA LEU A 49 -54.91 -12.12 -48.58
C LEU A 49 -55.69 -11.73 -47.32
N TYR A 50 -55.31 -10.58 -46.79
CA TYR A 50 -55.95 -9.93 -45.67
C TYR A 50 -56.57 -8.63 -46.17
N GLN A 51 -57.83 -8.40 -45.82
CA GLN A 51 -58.45 -7.09 -45.94
C GLN A 51 -58.15 -6.32 -44.67
N VAL A 52 -57.53 -5.16 -44.83
CA VAL A 52 -57.15 -4.28 -43.72
C VAL A 52 -57.92 -2.99 -43.89
N GLU A 53 -58.75 -2.65 -42.91
CA GLU A 53 -59.36 -1.31 -42.84
C GLU A 53 -58.36 -0.33 -42.25
N LEU A 54 -58.19 0.80 -42.94
CA LEU A 54 -57.27 1.88 -42.60
C LEU A 54 -58.08 3.14 -42.35
N GLU A 55 -57.98 3.69 -41.15
CA GLU A 55 -58.52 5.00 -40.80
C GLU A 55 -57.45 6.07 -41.01
N LEU A 56 -57.79 7.11 -41.78
CA LEU A 56 -56.95 8.28 -41.96
C LEU A 56 -56.90 9.04 -40.63
N THR A 57 -55.77 9.03 -39.93
CA THR A 57 -55.59 9.86 -38.73
C THR A 57 -55.55 11.32 -39.18
N SER A 58 -56.55 12.12 -38.79
CA SER A 58 -56.53 13.56 -39.10
C SER A 58 -55.34 14.23 -38.42
N ASP A 59 -54.83 15.32 -38.99
CA ASP A 59 -53.81 16.20 -38.40
C ASP A 59 -54.21 16.79 -37.02
N ASP A 60 -55.38 16.42 -36.49
CA ASP A 60 -55.93 16.86 -35.21
C ASP A 60 -55.59 15.92 -34.04
N ASP A 61 -54.95 14.77 -34.30
CA ASP A 61 -54.35 13.98 -33.22
C ASP A 61 -53.11 14.72 -32.69
N GLU A 62 -53.28 15.35 -31.52
CA GLU A 62 -52.27 16.23 -30.93
C GLU A 62 -50.94 15.52 -30.67
N GLN A 63 -50.98 14.24 -30.28
CA GLN A 63 -49.78 13.45 -29.98
C GLN A 63 -49.05 12.99 -31.24
N LEU A 64 -49.81 12.58 -32.25
CA LEU A 64 -49.25 12.16 -33.54
C LEU A 64 -48.70 13.35 -34.34
N ARG A 65 -49.36 14.52 -34.25
CA ARG A 65 -48.88 15.78 -34.81
C ARG A 65 -47.60 16.23 -34.11
N LEU A 66 -47.52 16.10 -32.78
CA LEU A 66 -46.30 16.33 -32.02
C LEU A 66 -45.17 15.41 -32.47
N LEU A 67 -45.42 14.10 -32.62
CA LEU A 67 -44.43 13.12 -33.09
C LEU A 67 -43.95 13.43 -34.51
N THR A 68 -44.87 13.71 -35.42
CA THR A 68 -44.56 14.01 -36.82
C THR A 68 -43.85 15.36 -36.96
N ASN A 69 -44.22 16.37 -36.16
CA ASN A 69 -43.51 17.65 -36.11
C ASN A 69 -42.13 17.49 -35.50
N ARG A 70 -41.97 16.68 -34.46
CA ARG A 70 -40.67 16.38 -33.86
C ARG A 70 -39.72 15.70 -34.86
N ILE A 71 -40.21 14.71 -35.61
CA ILE A 71 -39.45 14.06 -36.71
C ILE A 71 -39.09 15.07 -37.82
N ARG A 72 -39.94 16.07 -38.09
CA ARG A 72 -39.66 17.15 -39.06
C ARG A 72 -38.67 18.19 -38.51
N GLU A 73 -38.74 18.49 -37.21
CA GLU A 73 -37.88 19.44 -36.49
C GLU A 73 -36.47 18.87 -36.23
N GLU A 74 -36.35 17.56 -36.05
CA GLU A 74 -35.07 16.90 -35.75
C GLU A 74 -34.21 16.60 -37.00
N ALA A 75 -34.80 16.63 -38.21
CA ALA A 75 -34.07 16.40 -39.47
C ALA A 75 -34.47 17.40 -40.60
N PRO A 76 -34.37 18.72 -40.35
CA PRO A 76 -34.69 19.72 -41.37
C PRO A 76 -33.68 19.64 -42.51
N GLY A 77 -34.15 19.45 -43.74
CA GLY A 77 -33.31 19.35 -44.94
C GLY A 77 -33.10 17.94 -45.49
N PHE A 78 -33.43 16.88 -44.74
CA PHE A 78 -33.39 15.49 -45.24
C PHE A 78 -34.76 15.06 -45.76
N THR A 79 -34.78 14.33 -46.89
CA THR A 79 -36.02 13.79 -47.48
C THR A 79 -35.92 12.29 -47.75
N GLY A 80 -37.03 11.58 -47.60
CA GLY A 80 -37.12 10.16 -47.97
C GLY A 80 -36.26 9.28 -47.09
N TRP A 81 -35.54 8.36 -47.73
CA TRP A 81 -34.62 7.43 -47.11
C TRP A 81 -33.44 8.10 -46.39
N GLN A 82 -33.02 9.30 -46.81
CA GLN A 82 -31.95 10.03 -46.12
C GLN A 82 -32.37 10.43 -44.70
N ARG A 83 -33.65 10.80 -44.51
CA ARG A 83 -34.18 11.11 -43.18
C ARG A 83 -34.20 9.87 -42.30
N LEU A 84 -34.59 8.71 -42.86
CA LEU A 84 -34.55 7.45 -42.13
C LEU A 84 -33.12 7.09 -41.72
N GLY A 85 -32.15 7.19 -42.63
CA GLY A 85 -30.74 6.93 -42.31
C GLY A 85 -30.20 7.86 -41.22
N HIS A 86 -30.56 9.14 -41.26
CA HIS A 86 -30.17 10.09 -40.22
C HIS A 86 -30.82 9.78 -38.86
N LEU A 87 -32.10 9.39 -38.86
CA LEU A 87 -32.79 8.97 -37.64
C LEU A 87 -32.19 7.69 -37.06
N LEU A 88 -31.89 6.69 -37.90
CA LEU A 88 -31.23 5.45 -37.51
C LEU A 88 -29.87 5.72 -36.85
N LEU A 89 -29.08 6.64 -37.41
CA LEU A 89 -27.84 7.13 -36.79
C LEU A 89 -28.10 7.76 -35.42
N LYS A 90 -29.10 8.64 -35.31
CA LYS A 90 -29.45 9.35 -34.06
C LYS A 90 -29.93 8.43 -32.94
N ILE A 91 -30.62 7.34 -33.27
CA ILE A 91 -31.09 6.35 -32.29
C ILE A 91 -30.08 5.21 -32.05
N GLY A 92 -28.87 5.30 -32.62
CA GLY A 92 -27.79 4.33 -32.41
C GLY A 92 -27.92 3.02 -33.22
N GLN A 93 -28.78 2.97 -34.23
CA GLN A 93 -28.97 1.80 -35.11
C GLN A 93 -27.98 1.82 -36.28
N PHE A 94 -26.69 1.76 -35.98
CA PHE A 94 -25.61 1.98 -36.97
C PHE A 94 -25.60 0.95 -38.11
N ASN A 95 -25.79 -0.34 -37.82
CA ASN A 95 -25.80 -1.38 -38.86
C ASN A 95 -26.94 -1.20 -39.87
N GLN A 96 -28.12 -0.80 -39.38
CA GLN A 96 -29.28 -0.54 -40.26
C GLN A 96 -29.07 0.73 -41.08
N ALA A 97 -28.43 1.75 -40.49
CA ALA A 97 -28.04 2.95 -41.22
C ALA A 97 -27.00 2.63 -42.30
N GLU A 98 -26.02 1.78 -41.99
CA GLU A 98 -25.00 1.30 -42.92
C GLU A 98 -25.63 0.59 -44.13
N ASP A 99 -26.48 -0.41 -43.88
CA ASP A 99 -27.19 -1.16 -44.92
C ASP A 99 -27.99 -0.22 -45.83
N LEU A 100 -28.71 0.73 -45.23
CA LEU A 100 -29.50 1.70 -45.97
C LEU A 100 -28.64 2.61 -46.84
N TYR A 101 -27.58 3.20 -46.29
CA TYR A 101 -26.71 4.09 -47.06
C TYR A 101 -25.91 3.37 -48.14
N ASN A 102 -25.53 2.10 -47.92
CA ASN A 102 -24.91 1.27 -48.94
C ASN A 102 -25.85 1.01 -50.13
N VAL A 103 -27.13 0.71 -49.87
CA VAL A 103 -28.14 0.56 -50.93
C VAL A 103 -28.32 1.86 -51.72
N LEU A 104 -28.43 3.00 -51.01
CA LEU A 104 -28.58 4.31 -51.64
C LEU A 104 -27.35 4.67 -52.49
N LEU A 105 -26.14 4.38 -52.00
CA LEU A 105 -24.90 4.62 -52.72
C LEU A 105 -24.83 3.82 -54.03
N GLN A 106 -25.27 2.55 -54.02
CA GLN A 106 -25.26 1.68 -55.21
C GLN A 106 -26.28 2.13 -56.28
N GLN A 107 -27.42 2.66 -55.88
CA GLN A 107 -28.50 3.08 -56.79
C GLN A 107 -28.27 4.47 -57.43
N THR A 108 -27.36 5.24 -56.85
CA THR A 108 -27.12 6.63 -57.27
C THR A 108 -26.07 6.68 -58.37
N SER A 109 -26.35 7.38 -59.47
CA SER A 109 -25.40 7.60 -60.58
C SER A 109 -24.81 9.02 -60.59
N VAL A 110 -25.37 9.94 -59.80
CA VAL A 110 -24.98 11.36 -59.73
C VAL A 110 -23.82 11.55 -58.75
N GLY A 111 -22.72 12.17 -59.20
CA GLY A 111 -21.50 12.35 -58.40
C GLY A 111 -21.70 13.12 -57.08
N ASN A 112 -22.47 14.21 -57.10
CA ASN A 112 -22.70 15.03 -55.91
C ASN A 112 -23.56 14.32 -54.85
N GLU A 113 -24.53 13.51 -55.26
CA GLU A 113 -25.33 12.71 -54.33
C GLU A 113 -24.51 11.56 -53.75
N LYS A 114 -23.62 10.95 -54.54
CA LYS A 114 -22.66 9.95 -54.04
C LYS A 114 -21.75 10.51 -52.95
N GLN A 115 -21.25 11.73 -53.10
CA GLN A 115 -20.43 12.38 -52.08
C GLN A 115 -21.16 12.44 -50.74
N HIS A 116 -22.44 12.83 -50.73
CA HIS A 116 -23.24 12.87 -49.52
C HIS A 116 -23.36 11.49 -48.87
N TYR A 117 -23.66 10.45 -49.64
CA TYR A 117 -23.75 9.08 -49.13
C TYR A 117 -22.41 8.55 -48.60
N TYR A 118 -21.30 8.86 -49.28
CA TYR A 118 -19.96 8.57 -48.77
C TYR A 118 -19.69 9.27 -47.43
N SER A 119 -20.06 10.55 -47.29
CA SER A 119 -19.93 11.26 -46.02
C SER A 119 -20.81 10.66 -44.91
N GLN A 120 -22.01 10.18 -45.22
CA GLN A 120 -22.88 9.53 -44.24
C GLN A 120 -22.35 8.15 -43.84
N LEU A 121 -21.86 7.34 -44.80
CA LEU A 121 -21.18 6.07 -44.50
C LEU A 121 -19.93 6.28 -43.67
N GLY A 122 -19.14 7.32 -43.96
CA GLY A 122 -18.00 7.73 -43.13
C GLY A 122 -18.42 7.98 -41.67
N LEU A 123 -19.53 8.70 -41.47
CA LEU A 123 -20.09 8.95 -40.12
C LEU A 123 -20.57 7.65 -39.44
N VAL A 124 -21.25 6.77 -40.17
CA VAL A 124 -21.70 5.46 -39.64
C VAL A 124 -20.51 4.65 -39.15
N HIS A 125 -19.49 4.48 -39.98
CA HIS A 125 -18.29 3.72 -39.61
C HIS A 125 -17.49 4.40 -38.51
N HIS A 126 -17.45 5.74 -38.47
CA HIS A 126 -16.85 6.48 -37.36
C HIS A 126 -17.56 6.16 -36.04
N HIS A 127 -18.89 6.18 -36.00
CA HIS A 127 -19.67 5.81 -34.81
C HIS A 127 -19.59 4.32 -34.44
N GLN A 128 -19.34 3.43 -35.41
CA GLN A 128 -19.06 2.02 -35.15
C GLN A 128 -17.61 1.77 -34.67
N ALA A 129 -16.76 2.80 -34.64
CA ALA A 129 -15.32 2.72 -34.43
C ALA A 129 -14.57 1.88 -35.50
N ASP A 130 -15.13 1.77 -36.70
CA ASP A 130 -14.44 1.23 -37.88
C ASP A 130 -13.71 2.37 -38.61
N TYR A 131 -12.63 2.85 -37.97
CA TYR A 131 -11.92 4.04 -38.43
C TYR A 131 -11.30 3.88 -39.81
N LYS A 132 -10.93 2.65 -40.20
CA LYS A 132 -10.36 2.37 -41.52
C LYS A 132 -11.40 2.59 -42.63
N ASN A 133 -12.60 2.05 -42.47
CA ASN A 133 -13.67 2.28 -43.44
C ASN A 133 -14.20 3.71 -43.36
N ALA A 134 -14.23 4.32 -42.18
CA ALA A 134 -14.57 5.73 -42.03
C ALA A 134 -13.65 6.64 -42.86
N ILE A 135 -12.34 6.48 -42.72
CA ILE A 135 -11.33 7.21 -43.53
C ILE A 135 -11.55 6.93 -45.01
N TYR A 136 -11.68 5.66 -45.40
CA TYR A 136 -11.88 5.30 -46.81
C TYR A 136 -13.09 6.03 -47.41
N TYR A 137 -14.25 5.99 -46.77
CA TYR A 137 -15.44 6.66 -47.30
C TYR A 137 -15.34 8.18 -47.29
N TYR A 138 -14.71 8.77 -46.26
CA TYR A 138 -14.46 10.21 -46.28
C TYR A 138 -13.47 10.63 -47.38
N GLU A 139 -12.43 9.83 -47.66
CA GLU A 139 -11.48 10.08 -48.74
C GLU A 139 -12.15 9.96 -50.12
N GLN A 140 -13.03 8.97 -50.33
CA GLN A 140 -13.84 8.86 -51.56
C GLN A 140 -14.76 10.07 -51.74
N GLY A 141 -15.40 10.55 -50.67
CA GLY A 141 -16.19 11.76 -50.68
C GLY A 141 -15.34 13.00 -51.02
N LEU A 142 -14.16 13.13 -50.40
CA LEU A 142 -13.22 14.23 -50.63
C LEU A 142 -12.71 14.26 -52.08
N GLU A 143 -12.40 13.11 -52.69
CA GLU A 143 -11.92 13.03 -54.07
C GLU A 143 -12.96 13.58 -55.06
N ILE A 144 -14.24 13.24 -54.88
CA ILE A 144 -15.33 13.76 -55.69
C ILE A 144 -15.43 15.29 -55.55
N GLU A 145 -15.31 15.82 -54.32
CA GLU A 145 -15.33 17.26 -54.08
C GLU A 145 -14.13 17.97 -54.72
N GLN A 146 -12.93 17.40 -54.64
CA GLN A 146 -11.72 17.97 -55.25
C GLN A 146 -11.81 18.06 -56.78
N GLN A 147 -12.51 17.11 -57.42
CA GLN A 147 -12.70 17.10 -58.87
C GLN A 147 -13.82 18.06 -59.33
N SER A 148 -14.80 18.34 -58.47
CA SER A 148 -16.01 19.09 -58.83
C SER A 148 -16.03 20.54 -58.32
N LEU A 149 -15.22 20.88 -57.31
CA LEU A 149 -15.26 22.17 -56.63
C LEU A 149 -13.91 22.92 -56.70
N PRO A 150 -13.92 24.27 -56.64
CA PRO A 150 -12.69 25.06 -56.53
C PRO A 150 -11.90 24.72 -55.25
N SER A 151 -10.58 24.87 -55.31
CA SER A 151 -9.66 24.49 -54.21
C SER A 151 -9.86 25.24 -52.88
N ASN A 152 -10.61 26.33 -52.88
CA ASN A 152 -10.97 27.12 -51.70
C ASN A 152 -12.44 26.96 -51.30
N HIS A 153 -13.15 25.96 -51.83
CA HIS A 153 -14.56 25.76 -51.52
C HIS A 153 -14.76 25.27 -50.06
N PRO A 154 -15.68 25.87 -49.27
CA PRO A 154 -15.86 25.53 -47.86
C PRO A 154 -16.19 24.06 -47.56
N SER A 155 -16.81 23.32 -48.48
CA SER A 155 -17.12 21.89 -48.28
C SER A 155 -15.86 21.02 -48.17
N LEU A 156 -14.79 21.37 -48.91
CA LEU A 156 -13.49 20.69 -48.81
C LEU A 156 -12.94 20.79 -47.38
N ALA A 157 -13.13 21.94 -46.71
CA ALA A 157 -12.74 22.11 -45.32
C ALA A 157 -13.56 21.20 -44.38
N THR A 158 -14.83 20.95 -44.67
CA THR A 158 -15.66 20.00 -43.88
C THR A 158 -15.17 18.57 -44.06
N SER A 159 -14.88 18.15 -45.29
CA SER A 159 -14.33 16.81 -45.56
C SER A 159 -12.97 16.60 -44.89
N TYR A 160 -12.07 17.57 -44.97
CA TYR A 160 -10.80 17.52 -44.23
C TYR A 160 -10.99 17.46 -42.71
N ASN A 161 -11.95 18.20 -42.15
CA ASN A 161 -12.25 18.12 -40.71
C ASN A 161 -12.76 16.75 -40.28
N ASN A 162 -13.60 16.10 -41.08
CA ASN A 162 -14.11 14.77 -40.77
C ASN A 162 -12.98 13.73 -40.76
N ILE A 163 -12.13 13.75 -41.79
CA ILE A 163 -10.93 12.89 -41.85
C ILE A 163 -10.00 13.15 -40.66
N ALA A 164 -9.76 14.42 -40.34
CA ALA A 164 -8.94 14.81 -39.20
C ALA A 164 -9.50 14.29 -37.86
N SER A 165 -10.82 14.37 -37.66
CA SER A 165 -11.48 13.86 -36.46
C SER A 165 -11.28 12.35 -36.32
N VAL A 166 -11.35 11.58 -37.41
CA VAL A 166 -11.07 10.14 -37.37
C VAL A 166 -9.61 9.86 -37.01
N TYR A 167 -8.65 10.58 -37.60
CA TYR A 167 -7.24 10.45 -37.21
C TYR A 167 -7.01 10.82 -35.74
N GLY A 168 -7.73 11.81 -35.20
CA GLY A 168 -7.69 12.15 -33.77
C GLY A 168 -8.16 11.00 -32.88
N HIS A 169 -9.29 10.37 -33.22
CA HIS A 169 -9.80 9.18 -32.50
C HIS A 169 -8.91 7.94 -32.65
N MET A 170 -8.03 7.91 -33.66
CA MET A 170 -7.02 6.86 -33.81
C MET A 170 -5.72 7.15 -33.04
N GLY A 171 -5.61 8.30 -32.35
CA GLY A 171 -4.37 8.74 -31.70
C GLY A 171 -3.30 9.23 -32.69
N GLU A 172 -3.63 9.42 -33.96
CA GLU A 172 -2.72 9.89 -35.01
C GLU A 172 -2.72 11.43 -35.09
N TYR A 173 -2.34 12.06 -33.98
CA TYR A 173 -2.54 13.50 -33.76
C TYR A 173 -1.83 14.39 -34.79
N SER A 174 -0.65 13.99 -35.28
CA SER A 174 0.08 14.73 -36.32
C SER A 174 -0.68 14.80 -37.65
N LYS A 175 -1.33 13.71 -38.05
CA LYS A 175 -2.20 13.67 -39.24
C LYS A 175 -3.46 14.48 -39.00
N ALA A 176 -4.07 14.33 -37.82
CA ALA A 176 -5.25 15.11 -37.43
C ALA A 176 -4.99 16.62 -37.52
N LEU A 177 -3.88 17.10 -36.95
CA LEU A 177 -3.45 18.50 -37.06
C LEU A 177 -3.26 18.93 -38.51
N SER A 178 -2.53 18.15 -39.32
CA SER A 178 -2.30 18.50 -40.74
C SER A 178 -3.60 18.68 -41.53
N PHE A 179 -4.59 17.80 -41.32
CA PHE A 179 -5.88 17.92 -41.99
C PHE A 179 -6.74 19.06 -41.44
N HIS A 180 -6.74 19.30 -40.12
CA HIS A 180 -7.42 20.46 -39.54
C HIS A 180 -6.79 21.80 -39.98
N GLU A 181 -5.47 21.85 -40.15
CA GLU A 181 -4.76 23.03 -40.68
C GLU A 181 -5.12 23.32 -42.14
N LYS A 182 -5.22 22.29 -42.99
CA LYS A 182 -5.74 22.45 -44.37
C LYS A 182 -7.17 22.98 -44.37
N ALA A 183 -8.02 22.47 -43.49
CA ALA A 183 -9.39 22.95 -43.35
C ALA A 183 -9.44 24.41 -42.88
N LEU A 184 -8.56 24.79 -41.95
CA LEU A 184 -8.40 26.16 -41.47
C LEU A 184 -7.95 27.09 -42.60
N GLU A 185 -6.92 26.72 -43.37
CA GLU A 185 -6.38 27.53 -44.47
C GLU A 185 -7.43 27.83 -45.54
N ILE A 186 -8.24 26.82 -45.90
CA ILE A 186 -9.35 27.00 -46.85
C ILE A 186 -10.36 28.02 -46.31
N ARG A 187 -10.74 27.91 -45.03
CA ARG A 187 -11.71 28.80 -44.39
C ARG A 187 -11.15 30.22 -44.21
N GLU A 188 -9.87 30.39 -43.88
CA GLU A 188 -9.21 31.69 -43.81
C GLU A 188 -9.18 32.41 -45.16
N LYS A 189 -9.03 31.68 -46.27
CA LYS A 189 -9.03 32.25 -47.63
C LYS A 189 -10.43 32.53 -48.17
N SER A 190 -11.45 31.80 -47.71
CA SER A 190 -12.81 31.86 -48.28
C SER A 190 -13.82 32.63 -47.44
N LEU A 191 -13.57 32.82 -46.14
CA LEU A 191 -14.54 33.39 -45.20
C LEU A 191 -14.01 34.68 -44.53
N PRO A 192 -14.91 35.59 -44.09
CA PRO A 192 -14.53 36.74 -43.27
C PRO A 192 -13.84 36.33 -41.96
N SER A 193 -12.97 37.19 -41.42
CA SER A 193 -12.17 36.92 -40.21
C SER A 193 -12.99 36.72 -38.93
N ASN A 194 -14.27 37.09 -38.92
CA ASN A 194 -15.21 36.85 -37.82
C ASN A 194 -16.21 35.72 -38.12
N HIS A 195 -16.01 34.92 -39.17
CA HIS A 195 -16.97 33.85 -39.51
C HIS A 195 -16.95 32.71 -38.47
N PRO A 196 -18.11 32.21 -37.99
CA PRO A 196 -18.19 31.13 -37.00
C PRO A 196 -17.44 29.84 -37.39
N ASP A 197 -17.40 29.49 -38.68
CA ASP A 197 -16.66 28.29 -39.15
C ASP A 197 -15.14 28.40 -38.97
N LEU A 198 -14.60 29.62 -38.96
CA LEU A 198 -13.20 29.86 -38.61
C LEU A 198 -12.97 29.49 -37.15
N ALA A 199 -13.89 29.86 -36.26
CA ALA A 199 -13.85 29.46 -34.86
C ALA A 199 -13.98 27.94 -34.68
N THR A 200 -14.79 27.26 -35.49
CA THR A 200 -14.88 25.78 -35.47
C THR A 200 -13.55 25.13 -35.83
N SER A 201 -12.81 25.69 -36.79
CA SER A 201 -11.49 25.18 -37.17
C SER A 201 -10.48 25.33 -36.04
N TYR A 202 -10.41 26.52 -35.41
CA TYR A 202 -9.58 26.72 -34.22
C TYR A 202 -10.00 25.82 -33.05
N ASN A 203 -11.30 25.60 -32.86
CA ASN A 203 -11.80 24.70 -31.82
C ASN A 203 -11.32 23.25 -32.04
N ASN A 204 -11.39 22.75 -33.28
CA ASN A 204 -10.96 21.39 -33.59
C ASN A 204 -9.45 21.21 -33.39
N ILE A 205 -8.64 22.19 -33.82
CA ILE A 205 -7.20 22.20 -33.56
C ILE A 205 -6.92 22.24 -32.04
N GLY A 206 -7.67 23.06 -31.30
CA GLY A 206 -7.59 23.10 -29.84
C GLY A 206 -7.90 21.76 -29.17
N SER A 207 -8.84 20.97 -29.72
CA SER A 207 -9.13 19.61 -29.25
C SER A 207 -7.94 18.68 -29.43
N VAL A 208 -7.30 18.69 -30.60
CA VAL A 208 -6.13 17.83 -30.83
C VAL A 208 -4.98 18.20 -29.91
N TYR A 209 -4.71 19.49 -29.69
CA TYR A 209 -3.72 19.91 -28.69
C TYR A 209 -4.09 19.51 -27.26
N SER A 210 -5.38 19.48 -26.93
CA SER A 210 -5.85 19.00 -25.63
C SER A 210 -5.59 17.50 -25.45
N ASP A 211 -5.88 16.70 -26.48
CA ASP A 211 -5.66 15.25 -26.49
C ASP A 211 -4.17 14.91 -26.48
N MET A 212 -3.32 15.79 -27.01
CA MET A 212 -1.86 15.71 -26.91
C MET A 212 -1.29 16.19 -25.55
N GLY A 213 -2.12 16.62 -24.60
CA GLY A 213 -1.68 17.17 -23.32
C GLY A 213 -1.02 18.56 -23.41
N GLU A 214 -1.07 19.23 -24.56
CA GLU A 214 -0.54 20.58 -24.76
C GLU A 214 -1.58 21.64 -24.35
N HIS A 215 -1.94 21.65 -23.07
CA HIS A 215 -3.06 22.44 -22.52
C HIS A 215 -2.96 23.94 -22.81
N LEU A 216 -1.77 24.54 -22.79
CA LEU A 216 -1.58 25.97 -23.09
C LEU A 216 -1.87 26.30 -24.57
N ASN A 217 -1.48 25.41 -25.48
CA ASN A 217 -1.79 25.55 -26.91
C ASN A 217 -3.29 25.37 -27.14
N ALA A 218 -3.89 24.34 -26.53
CA ALA A 218 -5.33 24.12 -26.56
C ALA A 218 -6.11 25.36 -26.10
N LEU A 219 -5.73 25.93 -24.95
CA LEU A 219 -6.34 27.14 -24.39
C LEU A 219 -6.22 28.34 -25.35
N SER A 220 -5.06 28.53 -25.96
CA SER A 220 -4.83 29.61 -26.95
C SER A 220 -5.77 29.49 -28.15
N PHE A 221 -5.94 28.29 -28.69
CA PHE A 221 -6.84 28.04 -29.82
C PHE A 221 -8.31 28.15 -29.44
N TYR A 222 -8.71 27.64 -28.27
CA TYR A 222 -10.07 27.79 -27.77
C TYR A 222 -10.44 29.25 -27.46
N GLU A 223 -9.50 30.04 -26.94
CA GLU A 223 -9.67 31.49 -26.73
C GLU A 223 -9.85 32.25 -28.05
N LYS A 224 -9.09 31.90 -29.11
CA LYS A 224 -9.31 32.46 -30.46
C LYS A 224 -10.70 32.11 -30.97
N ALA A 225 -11.11 30.85 -30.85
CA ALA A 225 -12.45 30.40 -31.24
C ALA A 225 -13.55 31.15 -30.48
N ARG A 226 -13.40 31.31 -29.14
CA ARG A 226 -14.34 32.05 -28.31
C ARG A 226 -14.47 33.51 -28.75
N LYS A 227 -13.36 34.23 -28.93
CA LYS A 227 -13.36 35.64 -29.33
C LYS A 227 -14.02 35.90 -30.68
N ILE A 228 -13.87 34.98 -31.63
CA ILE A 228 -14.57 35.04 -32.92
C ILE A 228 -16.07 34.86 -32.71
N ARG A 229 -16.48 33.83 -31.97
CA ARG A 229 -17.90 33.54 -31.67
C ARG A 229 -18.58 34.66 -30.87
N GLU A 230 -17.90 35.25 -29.89
CA GLU A 230 -18.41 36.40 -29.11
C GLU A 230 -18.70 37.63 -29.99
N LYS A 231 -17.90 37.86 -31.03
CA LYS A 231 -18.11 38.98 -31.97
C LYS A 231 -19.17 38.69 -33.03
N ALA A 232 -19.31 37.42 -33.41
CA ALA A 232 -20.11 37.00 -34.55
C ALA A 232 -21.53 36.54 -34.18
N LEU A 233 -21.74 36.08 -32.94
CA LEU A 233 -22.95 35.40 -32.52
C LEU A 233 -23.64 36.15 -31.35
N PRO A 234 -24.97 35.98 -31.18
CA PRO A 234 -25.67 36.50 -30.02
C PRO A 234 -25.13 35.94 -28.68
N PRO A 235 -25.29 36.67 -27.56
CA PRO A 235 -24.72 36.27 -26.27
C PRO A 235 -25.16 34.89 -25.74
N ASN A 236 -26.35 34.42 -26.10
CA ASN A 236 -26.88 33.13 -25.67
C ASN A 236 -26.77 32.03 -26.76
N HIS A 237 -25.89 32.21 -27.76
CA HIS A 237 -25.79 31.22 -28.83
C HIS A 237 -25.11 29.91 -28.34
N PRO A 238 -25.63 28.71 -28.65
CA PRO A 238 -25.07 27.43 -28.16
C PRO A 238 -23.58 27.21 -28.48
N LEU A 239 -23.09 27.64 -29.65
CA LEU A 239 -21.66 27.57 -29.99
C LEU A 239 -20.75 28.35 -29.03
N LEU A 240 -21.26 29.40 -28.38
CA LEU A 240 -20.52 30.13 -27.36
C LEU A 240 -20.41 29.29 -26.07
N ALA A 241 -21.47 28.56 -25.71
CA ALA A 241 -21.42 27.60 -24.61
C ALA A 241 -20.39 26.49 -24.88
N THR A 242 -20.30 25.97 -26.11
CA THR A 242 -19.27 24.99 -26.49
C THR A 242 -17.86 25.54 -26.30
N SER A 243 -17.62 26.80 -26.66
CA SER A 243 -16.32 27.45 -26.41
C SER A 243 -15.99 27.55 -24.92
N TYR A 244 -16.95 27.95 -24.09
CA TYR A 244 -16.75 27.99 -22.64
C TYR A 244 -16.54 26.61 -22.03
N ASN A 245 -17.29 25.60 -22.49
CA ASN A 245 -17.14 24.21 -22.06
C ASN A 245 -15.73 23.66 -22.34
N ASN A 246 -15.19 23.91 -23.53
CA ASN A 246 -13.87 23.39 -23.91
C ASN A 246 -12.75 24.11 -23.16
N ILE A 247 -12.89 25.42 -22.93
CA ILE A 247 -11.98 26.18 -22.07
C ILE A 247 -12.02 25.67 -20.63
N ALA A 248 -13.23 25.39 -20.11
CA ALA A 248 -13.42 24.82 -18.78
C ALA A 248 -12.72 23.47 -18.63
N SER A 249 -12.87 22.59 -19.63
CA SER A 249 -12.19 21.29 -19.68
C SER A 249 -10.66 21.43 -19.65
N VAL A 250 -10.09 22.42 -20.34
CA VAL A 250 -8.64 22.67 -20.24
C VAL A 250 -8.22 23.12 -18.84
N TYR A 251 -9.00 24.00 -18.19
CA TYR A 251 -8.70 24.40 -16.80
C TYR A 251 -8.85 23.23 -15.82
N ASP A 252 -9.79 22.32 -16.07
CA ASP A 252 -10.00 21.09 -15.31
C ASP A 252 -8.77 20.18 -15.38
N HIS A 253 -8.29 19.88 -16.60
CA HIS A 253 -7.05 19.12 -16.81
C HIS A 253 -5.79 19.83 -16.29
N MET A 254 -5.82 21.15 -16.12
CA MET A 254 -4.73 21.93 -15.50
C MET A 254 -4.85 22.02 -13.97
N GLY A 255 -5.86 21.39 -13.36
CA GLY A 255 -6.09 21.40 -11.91
C GLY A 255 -6.59 22.74 -11.36
N ASP A 256 -6.99 23.70 -12.21
CA ASP A 256 -7.65 24.95 -11.77
C ASP A 256 -9.17 24.75 -11.75
N TYR A 257 -9.61 23.92 -10.80
CA TYR A 257 -11.01 23.54 -10.64
C TYR A 257 -11.93 24.75 -10.44
N SER A 258 -11.43 25.81 -9.79
CA SER A 258 -12.20 27.04 -9.57
C SER A 258 -12.59 27.73 -10.89
N LYS A 259 -11.65 27.85 -11.83
CA LYS A 259 -11.92 28.39 -13.16
C LYS A 259 -12.73 27.42 -14.00
N ALA A 260 -12.45 26.12 -13.91
CA ALA A 260 -13.21 25.09 -14.60
C ALA A 260 -14.71 25.20 -14.26
N VAL A 261 -15.07 25.19 -12.96
CA VAL A 261 -16.46 25.36 -12.50
C VAL A 261 -17.05 26.68 -13.02
N SER A 262 -16.32 27.79 -12.93
CA SER A 262 -16.82 29.10 -13.41
C SER A 262 -17.15 29.08 -14.91
N PHE A 263 -16.30 28.49 -15.74
CA PHE A 263 -16.52 28.42 -17.17
C PHE A 263 -17.59 27.39 -17.55
N TYR A 264 -17.64 26.23 -16.88
CA TYR A 264 -18.72 25.26 -17.09
C TYR A 264 -20.07 25.83 -16.68
N GLN A 265 -20.15 26.59 -15.58
CA GLN A 265 -21.38 27.25 -15.14
C GLN A 265 -21.86 28.28 -16.17
N LYS A 266 -20.95 29.08 -16.75
CA LYS A 266 -21.29 30.00 -17.85
C LYS A 266 -21.81 29.25 -19.08
N ALA A 267 -21.20 28.12 -19.44
CA ALA A 267 -21.67 27.29 -20.54
C ALA A 267 -23.08 26.74 -20.26
N LEU A 268 -23.33 26.28 -19.04
CA LEU A 268 -24.63 25.81 -18.58
C LEU A 268 -25.68 26.93 -18.64
N GLU A 269 -25.41 28.12 -18.11
CA GLU A 269 -26.34 29.25 -18.13
C GLU A 269 -26.76 29.67 -19.55
N ILE A 270 -25.82 29.64 -20.50
CA ILE A 270 -26.12 29.91 -21.91
C ILE A 270 -27.04 28.84 -22.48
N ARG A 271 -26.75 27.56 -22.21
CA ARG A 271 -27.56 26.43 -22.67
C ARG A 271 -28.96 26.46 -22.05
N GLU A 272 -29.10 26.77 -20.76
CA GLU A 272 -30.41 26.86 -20.07
C GLU A 272 -31.29 27.97 -20.67
N LYS A 273 -30.70 29.08 -21.13
CA LYS A 273 -31.43 30.18 -21.77
C LYS A 273 -31.76 29.93 -23.25
N SER A 274 -31.06 29.03 -23.91
CA SER A 274 -31.13 28.84 -25.37
C SER A 274 -31.73 27.51 -25.81
N LEU A 275 -31.78 26.51 -24.93
CA LEU A 275 -32.20 25.15 -25.25
C LEU A 275 -33.40 24.72 -24.38
N PRO A 276 -34.24 23.78 -24.86
CA PRO A 276 -35.28 23.16 -24.04
C PRO A 276 -34.71 22.45 -22.81
N SER A 277 -35.50 22.35 -21.74
CA SER A 277 -35.08 21.80 -20.44
C SER A 277 -34.65 20.32 -20.47
N ASN A 278 -35.03 19.57 -21.51
CA ASN A 278 -34.65 18.18 -21.73
C ASN A 278 -33.58 18.01 -22.82
N HIS A 279 -32.86 19.08 -23.20
CA HIS A 279 -31.87 18.99 -24.26
C HIS A 279 -30.59 18.24 -23.80
N PRO A 280 -30.05 17.29 -24.58
CA PRO A 280 -28.80 16.56 -24.30
C PRO A 280 -27.60 17.39 -23.85
N ASP A 281 -27.37 18.55 -24.49
CA ASP A 281 -26.28 19.47 -24.12
C ASP A 281 -26.35 19.97 -22.66
N LEU A 282 -27.55 20.09 -22.08
CA LEU A 282 -27.71 20.43 -20.66
C LEU A 282 -27.20 19.29 -19.79
N ALA A 283 -27.54 18.05 -20.15
CA ALA A 283 -27.06 16.88 -19.43
C ALA A 283 -25.53 16.75 -19.52
N SER A 284 -24.94 17.06 -20.68
CA SER A 284 -23.48 17.09 -20.85
C SER A 284 -22.83 18.18 -19.98
N SER A 285 -23.42 19.37 -19.89
CA SER A 285 -22.97 20.42 -18.96
C SER A 285 -23.01 19.96 -17.51
N TYR A 286 -24.11 19.37 -17.07
CA TYR A 286 -24.22 18.86 -15.70
C TYR A 286 -23.24 17.73 -15.42
N ASN A 287 -23.00 16.82 -16.36
CA ASN A 287 -21.97 15.79 -16.23
C ASN A 287 -20.58 16.40 -16.04
N ASN A 288 -20.19 17.39 -16.86
CA ASN A 288 -18.86 18.00 -16.76
C ASN A 288 -18.67 18.75 -15.44
N ILE A 289 -19.70 19.45 -14.96
CA ILE A 289 -19.68 20.10 -13.64
C ILE A 289 -19.56 19.05 -12.53
N GLY A 290 -20.34 17.96 -12.62
CA GLY A 290 -20.27 16.84 -11.68
C GLY A 290 -18.87 16.20 -11.62
N SER A 291 -18.18 16.10 -12.75
CA SER A 291 -16.81 15.58 -12.83
C SER A 291 -15.84 16.45 -12.04
N VAL A 292 -15.92 17.77 -12.21
CA VAL A 292 -15.03 18.69 -11.48
C VAL A 292 -15.30 18.64 -9.98
N TYR A 293 -16.57 18.55 -9.56
CA TYR A 293 -16.89 18.37 -8.13
C TYR A 293 -16.38 17.03 -7.58
N ASN A 294 -16.36 15.96 -8.39
CA ASN A 294 -15.74 14.70 -8.00
C ASN A 294 -14.22 14.86 -7.79
N GLU A 295 -13.53 15.50 -8.74
CA GLU A 295 -12.09 15.80 -8.63
C GLU A 295 -11.74 16.75 -7.47
N MET A 296 -12.72 17.53 -6.99
CA MET A 296 -12.57 18.38 -5.80
C MET A 296 -12.84 17.63 -4.48
N GLY A 297 -13.29 16.37 -4.52
CA GLY A 297 -13.71 15.59 -3.36
C GLY A 297 -15.11 15.97 -2.81
N GLU A 298 -15.88 16.78 -3.54
CA GLU A 298 -17.24 17.22 -3.17
C GLU A 298 -18.28 16.24 -3.76
N TYR A 299 -18.27 15.01 -3.26
CA TYR A 299 -19.01 13.89 -3.87
C TYR A 299 -20.54 14.08 -3.86
N SER A 300 -21.09 14.80 -2.87
CA SER A 300 -22.55 15.00 -2.76
C SER A 300 -23.08 15.90 -3.87
N GLU A 301 -22.30 16.93 -4.21
CA GLU A 301 -22.52 17.88 -5.29
C GLU A 301 -22.37 17.15 -6.62
N ALA A 302 -21.31 16.35 -6.78
CA ALA A 302 -21.10 15.52 -7.97
C ALA A 302 -22.31 14.62 -8.26
N LEU A 303 -22.80 13.87 -7.25
CA LEU A 303 -23.99 13.02 -7.38
C LEU A 303 -25.25 13.82 -7.73
N SER A 304 -25.42 15.01 -7.17
CA SER A 304 -26.56 15.91 -7.47
C SER A 304 -26.57 16.34 -8.94
N TYR A 305 -25.40 16.74 -9.47
CA TYR A 305 -25.27 17.12 -10.87
C TYR A 305 -25.43 15.93 -11.81
N TYR A 306 -24.85 14.77 -11.49
CA TYR A 306 -25.04 13.56 -12.27
C TYR A 306 -26.50 13.07 -12.26
N ALA A 307 -27.23 13.26 -11.16
CA ALA A 307 -28.66 12.92 -11.09
C ALA A 307 -29.49 13.78 -12.04
N LYS A 308 -29.22 15.10 -12.11
CA LYS A 308 -29.88 16.00 -13.07
C LYS A 308 -29.57 15.61 -14.51
N ALA A 309 -28.31 15.29 -14.80
CA ALA A 309 -27.91 14.82 -16.13
C ALA A 309 -28.63 13.54 -16.52
N LEU A 310 -28.67 12.55 -15.61
CA LEU A 310 -29.35 11.28 -15.84
C LEU A 310 -30.87 11.46 -16.06
N GLU A 311 -31.52 12.34 -15.30
CA GLU A 311 -32.95 12.65 -15.49
C GLU A 311 -33.24 13.21 -16.89
N ILE A 312 -32.39 14.11 -17.38
CA ILE A 312 -32.52 14.66 -18.73
C ILE A 312 -32.32 13.55 -19.77
N TRP A 313 -31.26 12.74 -19.64
CA TRP A 313 -31.00 11.65 -20.57
C TRP A 313 -32.13 10.62 -20.61
N GLN A 314 -32.71 10.26 -19.46
CA GLN A 314 -33.85 9.34 -19.37
C GLN A 314 -35.12 9.88 -20.06
N LYS A 315 -35.31 11.20 -20.08
CA LYS A 315 -36.45 11.83 -20.79
C LYS A 315 -36.18 12.04 -22.28
N ALA A 316 -34.90 12.19 -22.66
CA ALA A 316 -34.50 12.51 -24.02
C ALA A 316 -34.21 11.28 -24.90
N LEU A 317 -33.80 10.16 -24.31
CA LEU A 317 -33.29 9.00 -25.03
C LEU A 317 -33.99 7.68 -24.63
N PRO A 318 -33.99 6.68 -25.53
CA PRO A 318 -34.39 5.31 -25.20
C PRO A 318 -33.57 4.72 -24.06
N SER A 319 -34.16 3.82 -23.28
CA SER A 319 -33.56 3.23 -22.08
C SER A 319 -32.28 2.43 -22.31
N ASN A 320 -32.00 2.05 -23.55
CA ASN A 320 -30.81 1.34 -23.98
C ASN A 320 -29.78 2.23 -24.71
N HIS A 321 -29.98 3.55 -24.79
CA HIS A 321 -29.04 4.39 -25.53
C HIS A 321 -27.64 4.44 -24.86
N PRO A 322 -26.53 4.36 -25.62
CA PRO A 322 -25.17 4.39 -25.09
C PRO A 322 -24.85 5.56 -24.15
N ASP A 323 -25.42 6.75 -24.37
CA ASP A 323 -25.20 7.91 -23.52
C ASP A 323 -25.71 7.74 -22.08
N LEU A 324 -26.76 6.92 -21.85
CA LEU A 324 -27.17 6.58 -20.49
C LEU A 324 -26.07 5.78 -19.77
N ALA A 325 -25.28 4.97 -20.49
CA ALA A 325 -24.17 4.24 -19.92
C ALA A 325 -23.05 5.16 -19.43
N ASN A 326 -22.86 6.33 -20.05
CA ASN A 326 -21.90 7.33 -19.58
C ASN A 326 -22.34 7.90 -18.22
N SER A 327 -23.62 8.27 -18.07
CA SER A 327 -24.15 8.72 -16.79
C SER A 327 -24.01 7.64 -15.70
N TYR A 328 -24.36 6.38 -15.99
CA TYR A 328 -24.15 5.29 -15.03
C TYR A 328 -22.67 5.09 -14.69
N SER A 329 -21.76 5.22 -15.66
CA SER A 329 -20.32 5.14 -15.39
C SER A 329 -19.85 6.26 -14.47
N ASN A 330 -20.34 7.49 -14.64
CA ASN A 330 -19.99 8.61 -13.78
C ASN A 330 -20.46 8.41 -12.33
N PHE A 331 -21.67 7.86 -12.13
CA PHE A 331 -22.12 7.43 -10.80
C PHE A 331 -21.20 6.36 -10.22
N GLY A 332 -20.79 5.39 -11.04
CA GLY A 332 -19.85 4.35 -10.66
C GLY A 332 -18.54 4.94 -10.11
N LEU A 333 -17.94 5.90 -10.83
CA LEU A 333 -16.71 6.58 -10.41
C LEU A 333 -16.86 7.30 -9.07
N VAL A 334 -17.96 8.03 -8.84
CA VAL A 334 -18.17 8.72 -7.55
C VAL A 334 -18.33 7.72 -6.41
N TYR A 335 -19.10 6.65 -6.61
CA TYR A 335 -19.26 5.63 -5.58
C TYR A 335 -17.96 4.88 -5.28
N ASP A 336 -17.10 4.73 -6.29
CA ASP A 336 -15.76 4.18 -6.15
C ASP A 336 -14.86 5.10 -5.30
N SER A 337 -14.82 6.41 -5.62
CA SER A 337 -14.13 7.43 -4.83
C SER A 337 -14.67 7.62 -3.40
N MET A 338 -15.91 7.19 -3.15
CA MET A 338 -16.51 7.16 -1.82
C MET A 338 -16.25 5.83 -1.07
N GLY A 339 -15.55 4.87 -1.67
CA GLY A 339 -15.32 3.53 -1.11
C GLY A 339 -16.57 2.65 -1.03
N GLU A 340 -17.65 3.00 -1.74
CA GLU A 340 -18.89 2.21 -1.83
C GLU A 340 -18.84 1.24 -3.01
N TYR A 341 -17.81 0.39 -3.04
CA TYR A 341 -17.46 -0.46 -4.19
C TYR A 341 -18.60 -1.34 -4.72
N SER A 342 -19.47 -1.86 -3.85
CA SER A 342 -20.63 -2.66 -4.28
C SER A 342 -21.63 -1.86 -5.13
N LYS A 343 -21.82 -0.57 -4.82
CA LYS A 343 -22.66 0.32 -5.64
C LYS A 343 -21.93 0.71 -6.91
N ALA A 344 -20.64 1.03 -6.82
CA ALA A 344 -19.80 1.34 -7.98
C ALA A 344 -19.85 0.22 -9.03
N LEU A 345 -19.66 -1.03 -8.59
CA LEU A 345 -19.72 -2.23 -9.44
C LEU A 345 -21.08 -2.35 -10.14
N SER A 346 -22.19 -2.22 -9.39
CA SER A 346 -23.54 -2.29 -9.95
C SER A 346 -23.79 -1.25 -11.04
N PHE A 347 -23.31 -0.01 -10.83
CA PHE A 347 -23.42 1.06 -11.83
C PHE A 347 -22.56 0.80 -13.07
N HIS A 348 -21.32 0.33 -12.89
CA HIS A 348 -20.44 0.01 -14.01
C HIS A 348 -20.90 -1.23 -14.79
N GLU A 349 -21.43 -2.26 -14.14
CA GLU A 349 -22.02 -3.43 -14.78
C GLU A 349 -23.26 -3.05 -15.60
N LYS A 350 -24.11 -2.15 -15.09
CA LYS A 350 -25.25 -1.64 -15.85
C LYS A 350 -24.81 -0.83 -17.08
N ALA A 351 -23.77 0.00 -16.95
CA ALA A 351 -23.18 0.70 -18.09
C ALA A 351 -22.62 -0.28 -19.14
N LEU A 352 -21.91 -1.31 -18.68
CA LEU A 352 -21.39 -2.37 -19.54
C LEU A 352 -22.51 -3.12 -20.26
N GLU A 353 -23.59 -3.49 -19.56
CA GLU A 353 -24.74 -4.19 -20.13
C GLU A 353 -25.39 -3.39 -21.27
N ILE A 354 -25.60 -2.08 -21.06
CA ILE A 354 -26.17 -1.18 -22.08
C ILE A 354 -25.27 -1.15 -23.32
N ARG A 355 -23.95 -0.95 -23.13
CA ARG A 355 -22.99 -0.86 -24.23
C ARG A 355 -22.87 -2.18 -25.00
N VAL A 356 -22.83 -3.32 -24.31
CA VAL A 356 -22.77 -4.65 -24.95
C VAL A 356 -24.04 -4.96 -25.76
N LYS A 357 -25.21 -4.49 -25.33
CA LYS A 357 -26.47 -4.71 -26.05
C LYS A 357 -26.64 -3.82 -27.29
N THR A 358 -26.02 -2.64 -27.31
CA THR A 358 -26.29 -1.62 -28.33
C THR A 358 -25.13 -1.32 -29.27
N LEU A 359 -23.89 -1.59 -28.86
CA LEU A 359 -22.70 -1.31 -29.66
C LEU A 359 -22.15 -2.61 -30.29
N PRO A 360 -21.39 -2.50 -31.41
CA PRO A 360 -20.66 -3.63 -31.95
C PRO A 360 -19.72 -4.27 -30.92
N SER A 361 -19.54 -5.59 -30.99
CA SER A 361 -18.77 -6.35 -29.97
C SER A 361 -17.32 -5.89 -29.73
N ASN A 362 -16.70 -5.21 -30.71
CA ASN A 362 -15.33 -4.69 -30.59
C ASN A 362 -15.30 -3.16 -30.36
N HIS A 363 -16.42 -2.54 -29.97
CA HIS A 363 -16.47 -1.09 -29.79
C HIS A 363 -15.60 -0.64 -28.59
N PRO A 364 -14.74 0.39 -28.71
CA PRO A 364 -13.82 0.85 -27.65
C PRO A 364 -14.52 1.18 -26.32
N SER A 365 -15.73 1.75 -26.34
CA SER A 365 -16.48 2.02 -25.10
C SER A 365 -16.84 0.78 -24.28
N ILE A 366 -16.94 -0.40 -24.89
CA ILE A 366 -17.10 -1.66 -24.16
C ILE A 366 -15.82 -1.97 -23.38
N ALA A 367 -14.64 -1.74 -23.99
CA ALA A 367 -13.36 -1.87 -23.32
C ALA A 367 -13.21 -0.91 -22.14
N THR A 368 -13.63 0.36 -22.28
CA THR A 368 -13.67 1.31 -21.16
C THR A 368 -14.54 0.80 -20.01
N SER A 369 -15.70 0.23 -20.29
CA SER A 369 -16.54 -0.37 -19.24
C SER A 369 -15.88 -1.56 -18.56
N TYR A 370 -15.18 -2.42 -19.31
CA TYR A 370 -14.41 -3.51 -18.72
C TYR A 370 -13.25 -3.01 -17.85
N ASN A 371 -12.56 -1.94 -18.26
CA ASN A 371 -11.55 -1.28 -17.42
C ASN A 371 -12.16 -0.77 -16.11
N ASN A 372 -13.30 -0.06 -16.17
CA ASN A 372 -13.93 0.47 -14.96
C ASN A 372 -14.39 -0.65 -14.00
N VAL A 373 -14.97 -1.73 -14.53
CA VAL A 373 -15.30 -2.93 -13.73
C VAL A 373 -14.03 -3.56 -13.14
N GLY A 374 -12.94 -3.61 -13.91
CA GLY A 374 -11.63 -4.07 -13.44
C GLY A 374 -11.08 -3.21 -12.29
N ASN A 375 -11.22 -1.88 -12.38
CA ASN A 375 -10.79 -0.94 -11.33
C ASN A 375 -11.51 -1.25 -10.02
N VAL A 376 -12.84 -1.34 -10.04
CA VAL A 376 -13.61 -1.66 -8.83
C VAL A 376 -13.24 -3.03 -8.25
N TYR A 377 -13.03 -4.07 -9.09
CA TYR A 377 -12.56 -5.35 -8.58
C TYR A 377 -11.15 -5.25 -7.96
N SER A 378 -10.27 -4.44 -8.53
CA SER A 378 -8.94 -4.19 -7.99
C SER A 378 -9.01 -3.50 -6.63
N ASP A 379 -9.87 -2.48 -6.49
CA ASP A 379 -10.04 -1.73 -5.25
C ASP A 379 -10.80 -2.53 -4.17
N MET A 380 -11.60 -3.51 -4.59
CA MET A 380 -12.16 -4.54 -3.71
C MET A 380 -11.15 -5.64 -3.31
N GLY A 381 -9.90 -5.58 -3.78
CA GLY A 381 -8.89 -6.61 -3.53
C GLY A 381 -9.14 -7.93 -4.26
N GLU A 382 -10.09 -7.98 -5.20
CA GLU A 382 -10.44 -9.16 -6.00
C GLU A 382 -9.60 -9.23 -7.29
N TYR A 383 -8.28 -9.22 -7.14
CA TYR A 383 -7.32 -9.12 -8.24
C TYR A 383 -7.50 -10.18 -9.34
N LEU A 384 -7.87 -11.41 -8.96
CA LEU A 384 -8.14 -12.51 -9.90
C LEU A 384 -9.39 -12.29 -10.78
N LYS A 385 -10.32 -11.42 -10.37
CA LYS A 385 -11.47 -10.99 -11.19
C LYS A 385 -11.21 -9.71 -11.97
N ALA A 386 -10.35 -8.84 -11.44
CA ALA A 386 -9.91 -7.63 -12.14
C ALA A 386 -9.15 -7.97 -13.43
N LEU A 387 -8.19 -8.90 -13.36
CA LEU A 387 -7.29 -9.24 -14.48
C LEU A 387 -8.05 -9.67 -15.75
N PRO A 388 -9.04 -10.61 -15.72
CA PRO A 388 -9.83 -10.95 -16.91
C PRO A 388 -10.59 -9.78 -17.52
N SER A 389 -11.01 -8.79 -16.71
CA SER A 389 -11.72 -7.61 -17.20
C SER A 389 -10.78 -6.71 -17.98
N TYR A 390 -9.59 -6.43 -17.44
CA TYR A 390 -8.56 -5.66 -18.16
C TYR A 390 -8.04 -6.37 -19.41
N GLU A 391 -7.89 -7.70 -19.37
CA GLU A 391 -7.50 -8.52 -20.52
C GLU A 391 -8.53 -8.42 -21.66
N LYS A 392 -9.83 -8.48 -21.35
CA LYS A 392 -10.91 -8.25 -22.33
C LYS A 392 -10.87 -6.84 -22.92
N ALA A 393 -10.65 -5.82 -22.08
CA ALA A 393 -10.51 -4.45 -22.56
C ALA A 393 -9.34 -4.32 -23.54
N ARG A 394 -8.18 -4.88 -23.17
CA ARG A 394 -6.98 -4.92 -24.02
C ARG A 394 -7.24 -5.61 -25.35
N GLU A 395 -7.90 -6.77 -25.34
CA GLU A 395 -8.23 -7.52 -26.56
C GLU A 395 -9.15 -6.73 -27.50
N ILE A 396 -10.14 -6.01 -26.97
CA ILE A 396 -11.03 -5.16 -27.76
C ILE A 396 -10.22 -4.00 -28.37
N TYR A 397 -9.45 -3.28 -27.55
CA TYR A 397 -8.62 -2.18 -28.04
C TYR A 397 -7.62 -2.64 -29.10
N GLN A 398 -6.96 -3.78 -28.90
CA GLN A 398 -5.99 -4.33 -29.85
C GLN A 398 -6.61 -4.71 -31.20
N LYS A 399 -7.90 -5.08 -31.24
CA LYS A 399 -8.61 -5.41 -32.48
C LYS A 399 -9.08 -4.17 -33.25
N THR A 400 -9.39 -3.09 -32.54
CA THR A 400 -10.11 -1.94 -33.09
C THR A 400 -9.23 -0.72 -33.31
N LEU A 401 -8.20 -0.55 -32.49
CA LEU A 401 -7.31 0.61 -32.50
C LEU A 401 -5.92 0.26 -33.07
N PRO A 402 -5.16 1.26 -33.56
CA PRO A 402 -3.76 1.07 -33.91
C PRO A 402 -2.92 0.52 -32.74
N SER A 403 -1.85 -0.23 -33.05
CA SER A 403 -1.01 -0.88 -32.03
C SER A 403 -0.27 0.10 -31.10
N ASN A 404 -0.13 1.36 -31.51
CA ASN A 404 0.47 2.45 -30.75
C ASN A 404 -0.57 3.32 -30.02
N HIS A 405 -1.86 2.96 -30.00
CA HIS A 405 -2.90 3.81 -29.43
C HIS A 405 -2.78 3.96 -27.89
N PRO A 406 -2.93 5.17 -27.32
CA PRO A 406 -2.85 5.41 -25.87
C PRO A 406 -3.78 4.55 -25.01
N ASP A 407 -5.05 4.34 -25.41
CA ASP A 407 -5.97 3.43 -24.69
C ASP A 407 -5.43 2.01 -24.48
N LEU A 408 -4.63 1.49 -25.43
CA LEU A 408 -3.99 0.18 -25.26
C LEU A 408 -2.93 0.23 -24.15
N ALA A 409 -2.19 1.34 -24.04
CA ALA A 409 -1.26 1.57 -22.94
C ALA A 409 -1.98 1.66 -21.59
N THR A 410 -3.14 2.32 -21.52
CA THR A 410 -3.98 2.36 -20.31
C THR A 410 -4.34 0.95 -19.82
N SER A 411 -4.75 0.05 -20.72
CA SER A 411 -5.02 -1.34 -20.33
C SER A 411 -3.77 -2.07 -19.84
N TYR A 412 -2.60 -1.85 -20.44
CA TYR A 412 -1.34 -2.41 -19.94
C TYR A 412 -0.94 -1.84 -18.57
N ASN A 413 -1.17 -0.55 -18.33
CA ASN A 413 -0.96 0.09 -17.03
C ASN A 413 -1.88 -0.52 -15.95
N ASN A 414 -3.15 -0.73 -16.27
CA ASN A 414 -4.09 -1.36 -15.33
C ASN A 414 -3.71 -2.81 -15.02
N ILE A 415 -3.32 -3.59 -16.03
CA ILE A 415 -2.79 -4.96 -15.86
C ILE A 415 -1.52 -4.94 -14.99
N GLY A 416 -0.61 -4.00 -15.24
CA GLY A 416 0.59 -3.81 -14.43
C GLY A 416 0.28 -3.52 -12.96
N SER A 417 -0.73 -2.69 -12.70
CA SER A 417 -1.20 -2.35 -11.35
C SER A 417 -1.71 -3.58 -10.60
N VAL A 418 -2.49 -4.44 -11.27
CA VAL A 418 -2.94 -5.70 -10.66
C VAL A 418 -1.77 -6.63 -10.36
N TYR A 419 -0.80 -6.77 -11.28
CA TYR A 419 0.38 -7.58 -11.02
C TYR A 419 1.24 -7.03 -9.86
N ASP A 420 1.34 -5.70 -9.73
CA ASP A 420 2.02 -5.05 -8.60
C ASP A 420 1.30 -5.37 -7.27
N LYS A 421 -0.03 -5.24 -7.23
CA LYS A 421 -0.85 -5.59 -6.04
C LYS A 421 -0.83 -7.08 -5.71
N MET A 422 -0.61 -7.94 -6.71
CA MET A 422 -0.42 -9.39 -6.53
C MET A 422 1.04 -9.78 -6.19
N GLY A 423 1.96 -8.81 -6.05
CA GLY A 423 3.36 -9.09 -5.75
C GLY A 423 4.14 -9.74 -6.90
N GLU A 424 3.57 -9.78 -8.11
CA GLU A 424 4.23 -10.30 -9.32
C GLU A 424 5.02 -9.18 -10.02
N TYR A 425 5.96 -8.57 -9.29
CA TYR A 425 6.60 -7.32 -9.68
C TYR A 425 7.30 -7.36 -11.05
N SER A 426 7.88 -8.51 -11.42
CA SER A 426 8.50 -8.67 -12.75
C SER A 426 7.48 -8.52 -13.89
N LYS A 427 6.26 -9.06 -13.73
CA LYS A 427 5.19 -8.90 -14.73
C LYS A 427 4.59 -7.50 -14.72
N ALA A 428 4.54 -6.87 -13.54
CA ALA A 428 4.15 -5.47 -13.41
C ALA A 428 5.07 -4.55 -14.22
N VAL A 429 6.40 -4.62 -14.00
CA VAL A 429 7.39 -3.84 -14.75
C VAL A 429 7.26 -4.07 -16.25
N LEU A 430 7.19 -5.33 -16.70
CA LEU A 430 7.03 -5.64 -18.13
C LEU A 430 5.74 -5.06 -18.74
N SER A 431 4.66 -4.98 -17.97
CA SER A 431 3.39 -4.42 -18.45
C SER A 431 3.47 -2.90 -18.54
N TYR A 432 4.05 -2.25 -17.53
CA TYR A 432 4.28 -0.81 -17.54
C TYR A 432 5.29 -0.36 -18.60
N GLU A 433 6.35 -1.13 -18.85
CA GLU A 433 7.30 -0.85 -19.92
C GLU A 433 6.65 -0.93 -21.31
N LYS A 434 5.73 -1.88 -21.52
CA LYS A 434 4.93 -1.93 -22.76
C LYS A 434 3.99 -0.74 -22.90
N ALA A 435 3.34 -0.32 -21.82
CA ALA A 435 2.51 0.87 -21.83
C ALA A 435 3.34 2.10 -22.21
N LEU A 436 4.50 2.26 -21.58
CA LEU A 436 5.44 3.34 -21.86
C LEU A 436 5.94 3.32 -23.32
N GLU A 437 6.26 2.15 -23.87
CA GLU A 437 6.68 2.01 -25.27
C GLU A 437 5.59 2.47 -26.25
N ILE A 438 4.34 2.06 -26.02
CA ILE A 438 3.18 2.46 -26.82
C ILE A 438 2.99 3.98 -26.77
N GLU A 439 3.01 4.56 -25.56
CA GLU A 439 2.86 5.99 -25.34
C GLU A 439 3.98 6.79 -26.02
N GLN A 440 5.23 6.32 -25.96
CA GLN A 440 6.38 6.99 -26.62
C GLN A 440 6.26 7.01 -28.15
N GLN A 441 5.52 6.07 -28.75
CA GLN A 441 5.32 6.01 -30.20
C GLN A 441 4.20 6.93 -30.70
N SER A 442 3.21 7.25 -29.87
CA SER A 442 2.01 8.02 -30.29
C SER A 442 1.89 9.40 -29.65
N LEU A 443 2.51 9.64 -28.49
CA LEU A 443 2.36 10.86 -27.71
C LEU A 443 3.62 11.74 -27.74
N PRO A 444 3.48 13.07 -27.59
CA PRO A 444 4.62 13.96 -27.36
C PRO A 444 5.44 13.57 -26.14
N SER A 445 6.74 13.86 -26.16
CA SER A 445 7.67 13.48 -25.07
C SER A 445 7.36 14.10 -23.72
N ASN A 446 6.56 15.16 -23.67
CA ASN A 446 6.12 15.85 -22.45
C ASN A 446 4.68 15.46 -22.02
N HIS A 447 4.07 14.44 -22.66
CA HIS A 447 2.69 14.05 -22.34
C HIS A 447 2.55 13.49 -20.91
N PRO A 448 1.52 13.90 -20.12
CA PRO A 448 1.33 13.44 -18.75
C PRO A 448 1.26 11.91 -18.56
N SER A 449 0.66 11.16 -19.49
CA SER A 449 0.61 9.68 -19.43
C SER A 449 1.99 9.03 -19.32
N LEU A 450 3.01 9.55 -20.00
CA LEU A 450 4.38 9.06 -19.88
C LEU A 450 4.89 9.18 -18.44
N ALA A 451 4.56 10.27 -17.76
CA ALA A 451 4.91 10.47 -16.36
C ALA A 451 4.18 9.49 -15.45
N THR A 452 2.91 9.17 -15.73
CA THR A 452 2.16 8.13 -15.00
C THR A 452 2.83 6.76 -15.14
N SER A 453 3.21 6.37 -16.35
CA SER A 453 3.93 5.11 -16.61
C SER A 453 5.28 5.07 -15.88
N TYR A 454 6.07 6.15 -15.92
CA TYR A 454 7.31 6.25 -15.15
C TYR A 454 7.11 6.20 -13.63
N ASN A 455 6.05 6.84 -13.11
CA ASN A 455 5.70 6.77 -11.69
C ASN A 455 5.32 5.34 -11.27
N ASN A 456 4.54 4.63 -12.08
CA ASN A 456 4.19 3.24 -11.81
C ASN A 456 5.42 2.32 -11.78
N ILE A 457 6.32 2.49 -12.76
CA ILE A 457 7.60 1.76 -12.81
C ILE A 457 8.46 2.08 -11.58
N GLY A 458 8.57 3.36 -11.21
CA GLY A 458 9.32 3.80 -10.04
C GLY A 458 8.79 3.22 -8.73
N SER A 459 7.46 3.13 -8.58
CA SER A 459 6.80 2.54 -7.42
C SER A 459 7.14 1.06 -7.27
N VAL A 460 7.11 0.30 -8.37
CA VAL A 460 7.50 -1.12 -8.34
C VAL A 460 8.98 -1.27 -8.02
N TYR A 461 9.87 -0.45 -8.60
CA TYR A 461 11.30 -0.50 -8.25
C TYR A 461 11.56 -0.16 -6.78
N ASN A 462 10.79 0.76 -6.18
CA ASN A 462 10.87 1.04 -4.75
C ASN A 462 10.51 -0.20 -3.92
N LYS A 463 9.40 -0.89 -4.25
CA LYS A 463 8.96 -2.11 -3.57
C LYS A 463 9.93 -3.28 -3.73
N ILE A 464 10.70 -3.32 -4.83
CA ILE A 464 11.74 -4.32 -5.06
C ILE A 464 13.07 -3.95 -4.35
N GLY A 465 13.18 -2.75 -3.77
CA GLY A 465 14.43 -2.27 -3.16
C GLY A 465 15.50 -1.83 -4.16
N GLU A 466 15.12 -1.63 -5.44
CA GLU A 466 15.99 -1.10 -6.49
C GLU A 466 15.90 0.44 -6.51
N TYR A 467 16.21 1.06 -5.37
CA TYR A 467 15.90 2.46 -5.10
C TYR A 467 16.51 3.44 -6.10
N SER A 468 17.71 3.18 -6.63
CA SER A 468 18.32 4.03 -7.66
C SER A 468 17.51 4.07 -8.96
N LYS A 469 16.91 2.95 -9.37
CA LYS A 469 16.03 2.89 -10.55
C LYS A 469 14.69 3.58 -10.27
N ALA A 470 14.20 3.49 -9.03
CA ALA A 470 13.00 4.20 -8.61
C ALA A 470 13.20 5.72 -8.71
N VAL A 471 14.29 6.25 -8.15
CA VAL A 471 14.67 7.68 -8.24
C VAL A 471 14.75 8.13 -9.70
N LEU A 472 15.49 7.40 -10.56
CA LEU A 472 15.61 7.75 -11.98
C LEU A 472 14.27 7.78 -12.72
N SER A 473 13.35 6.89 -12.37
CA SER A 473 12.01 6.84 -12.98
C SER A 473 11.17 8.04 -12.53
N TYR A 474 11.20 8.37 -11.24
CA TYR A 474 10.51 9.54 -10.70
C TYR A 474 11.11 10.86 -11.20
N GLU A 475 12.42 10.94 -11.45
CA GLU A 475 13.05 12.12 -12.05
C GLU A 475 12.50 12.39 -13.45
N LYS A 476 12.38 11.35 -14.28
CA LYS A 476 11.77 11.47 -15.61
C LYS A 476 10.31 11.87 -15.53
N ALA A 477 9.54 11.27 -14.63
CA ALA A 477 8.13 11.62 -14.43
C ALA A 477 7.96 13.10 -14.02
N LEU A 478 8.79 13.57 -13.09
CA LEU A 478 8.78 14.95 -12.62
C LEU A 478 9.20 15.93 -13.72
N GLU A 479 10.23 15.62 -14.50
CA GLU A 479 10.68 16.46 -15.62
C GLU A 479 9.56 16.64 -16.66
N ILE A 480 8.90 15.55 -17.04
CA ILE A 480 7.79 15.55 -17.99
C ILE A 480 6.64 16.44 -17.48
N GLN A 481 6.25 16.26 -16.22
CA GLN A 481 5.17 17.04 -15.63
C GLN A 481 5.53 18.53 -15.47
N GLN A 482 6.78 18.86 -15.14
CA GLN A 482 7.23 20.26 -15.05
C GLN A 482 7.21 20.97 -16.40
N GLN A 483 7.36 20.23 -17.51
CA GLN A 483 7.29 20.79 -18.87
C GLN A 483 5.84 20.98 -19.36
N SER A 484 4.90 20.12 -18.94
CA SER A 484 3.52 20.14 -19.45
C SER A 484 2.49 20.82 -18.53
N LEU A 485 2.75 20.87 -17.22
CA LEU A 485 1.76 21.32 -16.23
C LEU A 485 2.20 22.62 -15.52
N PRO A 486 1.25 23.44 -15.03
CA PRO A 486 1.54 24.57 -14.17
C PRO A 486 2.28 24.16 -12.89
N SER A 487 3.10 25.06 -12.33
CA SER A 487 3.92 24.77 -11.15
C SER A 487 3.15 24.42 -9.87
N ASN A 488 1.84 24.73 -9.83
CA ASN A 488 0.94 24.41 -8.72
C ASN A 488 0.00 23.23 -9.03
N HIS A 489 0.26 22.44 -10.08
CA HIS A 489 -0.62 21.33 -10.44
C HIS A 489 -0.55 20.18 -9.41
N PRO A 490 -1.68 19.58 -8.96
CA PRO A 490 -1.70 18.47 -8.00
C PRO A 490 -0.84 17.26 -8.40
N ALA A 491 -0.80 16.89 -9.69
CA ALA A 491 0.07 15.82 -10.19
C ALA A 491 1.57 16.02 -9.88
N LEU A 492 2.08 17.26 -9.84
CA LEU A 492 3.47 17.53 -9.42
C LEU A 492 3.68 17.16 -7.94
N ALA A 493 2.68 17.42 -7.09
CA ALA A 493 2.72 17.01 -5.69
C ALA A 493 2.77 15.49 -5.53
N THR A 494 2.08 14.74 -6.40
CA THR A 494 2.16 13.28 -6.42
C THR A 494 3.57 12.81 -6.76
N SER A 495 4.22 13.40 -7.76
CA SER A 495 5.62 13.06 -8.08
C SER A 495 6.58 13.40 -6.94
N TYR A 496 6.44 14.56 -6.28
CA TYR A 496 7.24 14.87 -5.09
C TYR A 496 6.95 13.92 -3.92
N SER A 497 5.70 13.49 -3.74
CA SER A 497 5.35 12.49 -2.72
C SER A 497 6.03 11.15 -2.99
N ASN A 498 6.11 10.72 -4.25
CA ASN A 498 6.79 9.49 -4.64
C ASN A 498 8.30 9.52 -4.32
N PHE A 499 8.95 10.67 -4.51
CA PHE A 499 10.32 10.88 -4.04
C PHE A 499 10.41 10.76 -2.52
N GLY A 500 9.49 11.40 -1.80
CA GLY A 500 9.43 11.32 -0.34
C GLY A 500 9.41 9.86 0.14
N LEU A 501 8.54 9.02 -0.45
CA LEU A 501 8.42 7.60 -0.13
C LEU A 501 9.71 6.81 -0.38
N VAL A 502 10.43 7.07 -1.47
CA VAL A 502 11.71 6.39 -1.75
C VAL A 502 12.81 6.84 -0.79
N TYR A 503 12.92 8.13 -0.50
CA TYR A 503 13.92 8.62 0.44
C TYR A 503 13.64 8.17 1.88
N ASP A 504 12.37 8.02 2.24
CA ASP A 504 11.95 7.42 3.49
C ASP A 504 12.38 5.94 3.56
N SER A 505 12.13 5.18 2.49
CA SER A 505 12.57 3.79 2.35
C SER A 505 14.11 3.62 2.35
N MET A 506 14.85 4.68 2.00
CA MET A 506 16.32 4.74 2.09
C MET A 506 16.82 5.20 3.47
N GLY A 507 15.94 5.52 4.41
CA GLY A 507 16.30 6.08 5.72
C GLY A 507 16.84 7.53 5.66
N GLU A 508 16.65 8.24 4.55
CA GLU A 508 17.04 9.64 4.38
C GLU A 508 15.89 10.59 4.76
N TYR A 509 15.43 10.49 6.01
CA TYR A 509 14.20 11.13 6.50
C TYR A 509 14.13 12.65 6.28
N SER A 510 15.25 13.38 6.41
CA SER A 510 15.26 14.83 6.15
C SER A 510 14.98 15.18 4.70
N LYS A 511 15.43 14.36 3.73
CA LYS A 511 15.08 14.56 2.32
C LYS A 511 13.64 14.16 2.08
N ALA A 512 13.18 13.06 2.67
CA ALA A 512 11.80 12.61 2.59
C ALA A 512 10.82 13.70 3.05
N LEU A 513 11.05 14.30 4.23
CA LEU A 513 10.27 15.43 4.74
C LEU A 513 10.28 16.61 3.76
N SER A 514 11.45 17.02 3.25
CA SER A 514 11.52 18.15 2.32
C SER A 514 10.69 17.94 1.05
N PHE A 515 10.64 16.70 0.54
CA PHE A 515 9.82 16.35 -0.62
C PHE A 515 8.32 16.30 -0.29
N HIS A 516 7.94 15.71 0.85
CA HIS A 516 6.55 15.68 1.28
C HIS A 516 5.99 17.07 1.65
N GLU A 517 6.80 17.94 2.26
CA GLU A 517 6.44 19.33 2.54
C GLU A 517 6.20 20.12 1.25
N LYS A 518 7.05 19.95 0.22
CA LYS A 518 6.82 20.55 -1.10
C LYS A 518 5.53 20.04 -1.75
N ALA A 519 5.24 18.74 -1.63
CA ALA A 519 4.00 18.16 -2.12
C ALA A 519 2.78 18.76 -1.39
N LEU A 520 2.86 18.90 -0.06
CA LEU A 520 1.84 19.56 0.75
C LEU A 520 1.64 21.02 0.34
N GLU A 521 2.72 21.80 0.16
CA GLU A 521 2.65 23.21 -0.24
C GLU A 521 1.94 23.40 -1.58
N ILE A 522 2.21 22.52 -2.56
CA ILE A 522 1.53 22.55 -3.87
C ILE A 522 0.04 22.28 -3.69
N ARG A 523 -0.32 21.23 -2.95
CA ARG A 523 -1.72 20.86 -2.71
C ARG A 523 -2.48 21.93 -1.93
N GLU A 524 -1.88 22.56 -0.93
CA GLU A 524 -2.50 23.65 -0.16
C GLU A 524 -2.78 24.89 -1.02
N LYS A 525 -1.97 25.13 -2.07
CA LYS A 525 -2.17 26.24 -3.01
C LYS A 525 -3.20 25.93 -4.09
N SER A 526 -3.40 24.66 -4.45
CA SER A 526 -4.24 24.27 -5.59
C SER A 526 -5.59 23.69 -5.21
N LEU A 527 -5.71 23.09 -4.03
CA LEU A 527 -6.89 22.34 -3.59
C LEU A 527 -7.64 23.05 -2.46
N SER A 528 -8.88 22.63 -2.19
CA SER A 528 -9.64 23.11 -1.04
C SER A 528 -9.02 22.62 0.27
N SER A 529 -9.22 23.34 1.38
CA SER A 529 -8.62 23.01 2.68
C SER A 529 -9.06 21.66 3.27
N ASN A 530 -10.13 21.06 2.74
CA ASN A 530 -10.63 19.76 3.15
C ASN A 530 -10.40 18.68 2.09
N HIS A 531 -9.62 18.94 1.04
CA HIS A 531 -9.43 17.95 -0.02
C HIS A 531 -8.72 16.67 0.49
N PRO A 532 -9.18 15.46 0.13
CA PRO A 532 -8.57 14.19 0.55
C PRO A 532 -7.06 14.06 0.29
N ASP A 533 -6.55 14.59 -0.82
CA ASP A 533 -5.10 14.63 -1.10
C ASP A 533 -4.25 15.37 -0.05
N LEU A 534 -4.80 16.36 0.64
CA LEU A 534 -4.10 17.03 1.76
C LEU A 534 -3.92 16.06 2.93
N ALA A 535 -4.95 15.27 3.23
CA ALA A 535 -4.86 14.23 4.26
C ALA A 535 -3.81 13.17 3.89
N THR A 536 -3.72 12.80 2.61
CA THR A 536 -2.65 11.91 2.11
C THR A 536 -1.26 12.50 2.36
N SER A 537 -1.04 13.79 2.08
CA SER A 537 0.22 14.47 2.39
C SER A 537 0.53 14.45 3.89
N TYR A 538 -0.45 14.77 4.74
CA TYR A 538 -0.25 14.75 6.19
C TYR A 538 0.03 13.34 6.71
N ASN A 539 -0.62 12.30 6.17
CA ASN A 539 -0.31 10.91 6.49
C ASN A 539 1.14 10.55 6.11
N ASN A 540 1.60 10.92 4.92
CA ASN A 540 2.99 10.63 4.51
C ASN A 540 4.01 11.34 5.41
N ILE A 541 3.79 12.61 5.74
CA ILE A 541 4.65 13.35 6.70
C ILE A 541 4.61 12.69 8.09
N GLY A 542 3.43 12.27 8.55
CA GLY A 542 3.25 11.54 9.79
C GLY A 542 4.01 10.20 9.82
N SER A 543 4.10 9.51 8.68
CA SER A 543 4.89 8.27 8.53
C SER A 543 6.37 8.55 8.75
N VAL A 544 6.93 9.55 8.06
CA VAL A 544 8.35 9.91 8.23
C VAL A 544 8.66 10.29 9.68
N TYR A 545 7.79 11.08 10.33
CA TYR A 545 7.98 11.38 11.76
C TYR A 545 7.87 10.14 12.66
N SER A 546 7.00 9.19 12.31
CA SER A 546 6.88 7.91 13.04
C SER A 546 8.17 7.10 12.91
N ASP A 547 8.75 7.03 11.71
CA ASP A 547 9.97 6.28 11.41
C ASP A 547 11.22 6.98 11.97
N MET A 548 11.17 8.30 12.19
CA MET A 548 12.14 9.06 12.97
C MET A 548 11.97 8.89 14.50
N GLY A 549 10.94 8.17 14.97
CA GLY A 549 10.63 8.03 16.40
C GLY A 549 10.02 9.28 17.06
N GLU A 550 9.65 10.30 16.29
CA GLU A 550 9.01 11.53 16.76
C GLU A 550 7.49 11.37 16.87
N HIS A 551 7.06 10.47 17.76
CA HIS A 551 5.68 10.01 17.89
C HIS A 551 4.63 11.13 18.08
N LEU A 552 4.96 12.21 18.80
CA LEU A 552 4.01 13.33 19.01
C LEU A 552 3.77 14.14 17.72
N ASN A 553 4.81 14.34 16.93
CA ASN A 553 4.69 15.01 15.63
C ASN A 553 3.90 14.12 14.66
N ALA A 554 4.20 12.83 14.63
CA ALA A 554 3.45 11.84 13.84
C ALA A 554 1.95 11.87 14.18
N LEU A 555 1.59 11.82 15.47
CA LEU A 555 0.19 11.91 15.91
C LEU A 555 -0.48 13.22 15.47
N SER A 556 0.20 14.36 15.59
CA SER A 556 -0.36 15.64 15.17
C SER A 556 -0.72 15.67 13.68
N PHE A 557 0.15 15.12 12.83
CA PHE A 557 -0.10 15.05 11.39
C PHE A 557 -1.19 14.03 11.03
N TYR A 558 -1.17 12.85 11.66
CA TYR A 558 -2.23 11.85 11.45
C TYR A 558 -3.61 12.33 11.93
N GLU A 559 -3.68 13.09 13.02
CA GLU A 559 -4.93 13.69 13.51
C GLU A 559 -5.48 14.73 12.53
N LYS A 560 -4.62 15.56 11.90
CA LYS A 560 -5.04 16.48 10.83
C LYS A 560 -5.58 15.74 9.61
N ALA A 561 -4.91 14.67 9.19
CA ALA A 561 -5.37 13.83 8.09
C ALA A 561 -6.75 13.21 8.41
N LEU A 562 -6.90 12.66 9.62
CA LEU A 562 -8.16 12.10 10.09
C LEU A 562 -9.29 13.14 10.11
N GLU A 563 -9.02 14.37 10.57
CA GLU A 563 -10.01 15.46 10.60
C GLU A 563 -10.52 15.79 9.19
N ILE A 564 -9.63 15.86 8.21
CA ILE A 564 -9.98 16.12 6.80
C ILE A 564 -10.87 15.00 6.25
N TYR A 565 -10.44 13.74 6.42
CA TYR A 565 -11.21 12.59 5.94
C TYR A 565 -12.57 12.49 6.64
N GLN A 566 -12.68 12.81 7.93
CA GLN A 566 -13.96 12.78 8.65
C GLN A 566 -14.97 13.82 8.14
N LYS A 567 -14.49 14.93 7.56
CA LYS A 567 -15.34 15.97 6.98
C LYS A 567 -15.80 15.66 5.57
N THR A 568 -15.01 14.92 4.80
CA THR A 568 -15.20 14.75 3.35
C THR A 568 -15.65 13.36 2.93
N LEU A 569 -15.23 12.32 3.66
CA LEU A 569 -15.48 10.94 3.29
C LEU A 569 -16.64 10.34 4.11
N PRO A 570 -17.35 9.33 3.58
CA PRO A 570 -18.30 8.54 4.36
C PRO A 570 -17.64 7.92 5.58
N SER A 571 -18.40 7.72 6.67
CA SER A 571 -17.87 7.22 7.95
C SER A 571 -17.31 5.79 7.89
N ASN A 572 -17.60 5.04 6.83
CA ASN A 572 -17.07 3.71 6.55
C ASN A 572 -15.96 3.72 5.48
N HIS A 573 -15.44 4.87 5.04
CA HIS A 573 -14.43 4.92 3.99
C HIS A 573 -13.10 4.25 4.41
N PRO A 574 -12.46 3.43 3.56
CA PRO A 574 -11.17 2.78 3.84
C PRO A 574 -10.05 3.73 4.31
N ASP A 575 -9.91 4.92 3.73
CA ASP A 575 -8.92 5.93 4.15
C ASP A 575 -9.02 6.35 5.63
N LEU A 576 -10.24 6.40 6.20
CA LEU A 576 -10.42 6.64 7.64
C LEU A 576 -9.79 5.53 8.47
N ALA A 577 -9.95 4.28 8.04
CA ALA A 577 -9.34 3.13 8.69
C ALA A 577 -7.81 3.15 8.56
N THR A 578 -7.27 3.62 7.43
CA THR A 578 -5.82 3.84 7.26
C THR A 578 -5.30 4.84 8.28
N SER A 579 -5.94 6.00 8.43
CA SER A 579 -5.52 7.00 9.44
C SER A 579 -5.64 6.44 10.87
N TYR A 580 -6.68 5.68 11.19
CA TYR A 580 -6.78 5.02 12.49
C TYR A 580 -5.69 3.96 12.72
N ASN A 581 -5.33 3.18 11.70
CA ASN A 581 -4.22 2.24 11.78
C ASN A 581 -2.89 2.97 12.01
N ASN A 582 -2.64 4.08 11.32
CA ASN A 582 -1.42 4.87 11.50
C ASN A 582 -1.31 5.42 12.92
N ILE A 583 -2.39 5.99 13.46
CA ILE A 583 -2.46 6.46 14.86
C ILE A 583 -2.26 5.28 15.83
N GLY A 584 -2.90 4.14 15.57
CA GLY A 584 -2.75 2.91 16.35
C GLY A 584 -1.30 2.41 16.38
N SER A 585 -0.58 2.50 15.25
CA SER A 585 0.84 2.16 15.13
C SER A 585 1.71 3.03 16.01
N VAL A 586 1.48 4.35 16.01
CA VAL A 586 2.24 5.25 16.89
C VAL A 586 1.98 4.92 18.36
N TYR A 587 0.72 4.69 18.75
CA TYR A 587 0.43 4.28 20.14
C TYR A 587 1.02 2.91 20.51
N ASN A 588 1.11 1.99 19.56
CA ASN A 588 1.79 0.70 19.75
C ASN A 588 3.29 0.90 20.00
N SER A 589 3.95 1.73 19.19
CA SER A 589 5.37 2.09 19.36
C SER A 589 5.65 2.82 20.68
N MET A 590 4.70 3.64 21.15
CA MET A 590 4.76 4.30 22.47
C MET A 590 4.45 3.37 23.66
N GLY A 591 4.12 2.10 23.42
CA GLY A 591 3.75 1.14 24.47
C GLY A 591 2.38 1.39 25.11
N VAL A 592 1.52 2.23 24.52
CA VAL A 592 0.17 2.51 25.01
C VAL A 592 -0.82 1.56 24.33
N TYR A 593 -0.70 0.27 24.66
CA TYR A 593 -1.38 -0.82 23.95
C TYR A 593 -2.91 -0.73 23.96
N SER A 594 -3.52 -0.22 25.04
CA SER A 594 -4.97 -0.08 25.13
C SER A 594 -5.54 0.91 24.10
N LYS A 595 -4.85 2.03 23.88
CA LYS A 595 -5.21 2.99 22.82
C LYS A 595 -4.94 2.42 21.44
N ALA A 596 -3.79 1.76 21.26
CA ALA A 596 -3.46 1.10 19.99
C ALA A 596 -4.55 0.11 19.56
N LEU A 597 -4.97 -0.79 20.47
CA LEU A 597 -6.08 -1.71 20.23
C LEU A 597 -7.38 -0.98 19.91
N SER A 598 -7.73 0.08 20.65
CA SER A 598 -8.96 0.84 20.37
C SER A 598 -8.98 1.44 18.95
N PHE A 599 -7.84 1.95 18.47
CA PHE A 599 -7.74 2.51 17.13
C PHE A 599 -7.71 1.43 16.04
N TYR A 600 -6.97 0.35 16.24
CA TYR A 600 -6.96 -0.77 15.30
C TYR A 600 -8.32 -1.47 15.20
N GLU A 601 -9.06 -1.58 16.30
CA GLU A 601 -10.43 -2.11 16.31
C GLU A 601 -11.38 -1.21 15.51
N LYS A 602 -11.30 0.12 15.65
CA LYS A 602 -12.07 1.06 14.82
C LYS A 602 -11.73 0.91 13.33
N ALA A 603 -10.45 0.82 12.99
CA ALA A 603 -10.01 0.60 11.61
C ALA A 603 -10.58 -0.72 11.05
N ARG A 604 -10.50 -1.80 11.83
CA ARG A 604 -11.05 -3.11 11.47
C ARG A 604 -12.55 -3.06 11.23
N GLU A 605 -13.31 -2.40 12.10
CA GLU A 605 -14.76 -2.26 11.97
C GLU A 605 -15.17 -1.50 10.70
N ILE A 606 -14.40 -0.47 10.33
CA ILE A 606 -14.59 0.28 9.09
C ILE A 606 -14.31 -0.61 7.87
N TYR A 607 -13.14 -1.26 7.83
CA TYR A 607 -12.80 -2.18 6.74
C TYR A 607 -13.80 -3.32 6.59
N GLN A 608 -14.26 -3.91 7.70
CA GLN A 608 -15.25 -4.98 7.67
C GLN A 608 -16.61 -4.54 7.10
N LYS A 609 -16.94 -3.24 7.17
CA LYS A 609 -18.19 -2.68 6.62
C LYS A 609 -18.05 -2.25 5.17
N ALA A 610 -16.90 -1.72 4.76
CA ALA A 610 -16.69 -1.20 3.41
C ALA A 610 -16.13 -2.22 2.41
N LEU A 611 -15.32 -3.16 2.89
CA LEU A 611 -14.56 -4.06 2.04
C LEU A 611 -15.09 -5.50 2.10
N PRO A 612 -14.87 -6.31 1.05
CA PRO A 612 -15.12 -7.75 1.11
C PRO A 612 -14.37 -8.41 2.27
N SER A 613 -14.94 -9.48 2.83
CA SER A 613 -14.37 -10.20 3.98
C SER A 613 -12.96 -10.78 3.76
N ASN A 614 -12.54 -10.87 2.50
CA ASN A 614 -11.26 -11.38 2.05
C ASN A 614 -10.27 -10.27 1.64
N HIS A 615 -10.59 -8.99 1.88
CA HIS A 615 -9.73 -7.89 1.47
C HIS A 615 -8.38 -7.87 2.21
N PRO A 616 -7.23 -7.63 1.53
CA PRO A 616 -5.91 -7.56 2.16
C PRO A 616 -5.80 -6.56 3.33
N ASP A 617 -6.41 -5.38 3.23
CA ASP A 617 -6.38 -4.38 4.32
C ASP A 617 -7.03 -4.87 5.62
N LEU A 618 -8.04 -5.74 5.54
CA LEU A 618 -8.61 -6.37 6.73
C LEU A 618 -7.60 -7.32 7.40
N ALA A 619 -6.80 -8.04 6.61
CA ALA A 619 -5.70 -8.85 7.13
C ALA A 619 -4.60 -8.00 7.78
N THR A 620 -4.32 -6.81 7.24
CA THR A 620 -3.38 -5.85 7.84
C THR A 620 -3.88 -5.40 9.22
N SER A 621 -5.16 -5.04 9.36
CA SER A 621 -5.72 -4.68 10.68
C SER A 621 -5.68 -5.85 11.68
N TYR A 622 -5.95 -7.08 11.26
CA TYR A 622 -5.78 -8.25 12.13
C TYR A 622 -4.33 -8.47 12.54
N SER A 623 -3.37 -8.29 11.61
CA SER A 623 -1.94 -8.41 11.90
C SER A 623 -1.47 -7.34 12.89
N ASN A 624 -1.96 -6.11 12.75
CA ASN A 624 -1.66 -5.01 13.67
C ASN A 624 -2.16 -5.32 15.10
N ILE A 625 -3.39 -5.83 15.23
CA ILE A 625 -3.94 -6.26 16.52
C ILE A 625 -3.12 -7.44 17.09
N GLY A 626 -2.76 -8.42 16.26
CA GLY A 626 -1.90 -9.53 16.64
C GLY A 626 -0.53 -9.09 17.16
N SER A 627 0.05 -8.04 16.55
CA SER A 627 1.31 -7.44 16.98
C SER A 627 1.23 -6.83 18.38
N VAL A 628 0.14 -6.12 18.67
CA VAL A 628 -0.09 -5.58 20.02
C VAL A 628 -0.23 -6.70 21.06
N TYR A 629 -1.01 -7.75 20.76
CA TYR A 629 -1.13 -8.89 21.68
C TYR A 629 0.19 -9.64 21.89
N ASN A 630 1.01 -9.76 20.84
CA ASN A 630 2.35 -10.34 20.96
C ASN A 630 3.22 -9.50 21.90
N LYS A 631 3.22 -8.16 21.75
CA LYS A 631 3.95 -7.23 22.63
C LYS A 631 3.41 -7.20 24.06
N MET A 632 2.15 -7.56 24.28
CA MET A 632 1.53 -7.71 25.60
C MET A 632 1.80 -9.08 26.25
N GLY A 633 2.44 -10.02 25.56
CA GLY A 633 2.65 -11.39 26.06
C GLY A 633 1.42 -12.31 25.95
N GLU A 634 0.36 -11.87 25.30
CA GLU A 634 -0.89 -12.63 25.10
C GLU A 634 -0.80 -13.48 23.81
N TYR A 635 0.16 -14.40 23.79
CA TYR A 635 0.60 -15.10 22.57
C TYR A 635 -0.51 -15.92 21.88
N SER A 636 -1.43 -16.53 22.64
CA SER A 636 -2.56 -17.29 22.08
C SER A 636 -3.52 -16.40 21.28
N LYS A 637 -3.79 -15.19 21.77
CA LYS A 637 -4.58 -14.19 21.05
C LYS A 637 -3.83 -13.69 19.82
N ALA A 638 -2.53 -13.42 19.96
CA ALA A 638 -1.68 -12.99 18.86
C ALA A 638 -1.72 -14.00 17.70
N LEU A 639 -1.50 -15.30 17.98
CA LEU A 639 -1.60 -16.37 16.99
C LEU A 639 -2.98 -16.40 16.32
N SER A 640 -4.08 -16.35 17.08
CA SER A 640 -5.43 -16.36 16.51
C SER A 640 -5.67 -15.20 15.55
N TYR A 641 -5.15 -14.01 15.84
CA TYR A 641 -5.27 -12.86 14.95
C TYR A 641 -4.38 -12.96 13.70
N TYR A 642 -3.14 -13.46 13.85
CA TYR A 642 -2.27 -13.70 12.70
C TYR A 642 -2.79 -14.82 11.80
N GLU A 643 -3.39 -15.88 12.36
CA GLU A 643 -4.03 -16.95 11.59
C GLU A 643 -5.21 -16.43 10.75
N LYS A 644 -6.03 -15.54 11.32
CA LYS A 644 -7.11 -14.87 10.55
C LYS A 644 -6.57 -14.00 9.42
N ALA A 645 -5.50 -13.25 9.68
CA ALA A 645 -4.84 -12.45 8.65
C ALA A 645 -4.28 -13.34 7.53
N PHE A 646 -3.64 -14.45 7.91
CA PHE A 646 -3.10 -15.44 6.98
C PHE A 646 -4.20 -16.07 6.13
N GLU A 647 -5.32 -16.50 6.72
CA GLU A 647 -6.44 -17.13 6.00
C GLU A 647 -7.03 -16.19 4.93
N ILE A 648 -7.12 -14.89 5.25
CA ILE A 648 -7.58 -13.87 4.30
C ILE A 648 -6.61 -13.74 3.13
N GLN A 649 -5.31 -13.61 3.42
CA GLN A 649 -4.27 -13.45 2.40
C GLN A 649 -4.13 -14.69 1.52
N GLU A 650 -4.22 -15.89 2.09
CA GLU A 650 -4.10 -17.16 1.37
C GLU A 650 -5.23 -17.33 0.33
N LYS A 651 -6.42 -16.79 0.63
CA LYS A 651 -7.58 -16.85 -0.27
C LYS A 651 -7.51 -15.84 -1.42
N THR A 652 -6.79 -14.72 -1.26
CA THR A 652 -6.81 -13.61 -2.22
C THR A 652 -5.54 -13.40 -3.00
N LEU A 653 -4.40 -13.76 -2.42
CA LEU A 653 -3.09 -13.51 -2.99
C LEU A 653 -2.48 -14.80 -3.54
N PRO A 654 -1.59 -14.72 -4.55
CA PRO A 654 -0.80 -15.87 -4.97
C PRO A 654 0.00 -16.47 -3.79
N LEU A 655 0.23 -17.78 -3.80
CA LEU A 655 0.94 -18.48 -2.71
C LEU A 655 2.39 -17.99 -2.49
N ILE A 656 2.99 -17.33 -3.48
CA ILE A 656 4.33 -16.74 -3.41
C ILE A 656 4.32 -15.24 -3.05
N HIS A 657 3.17 -14.68 -2.66
CA HIS A 657 3.03 -13.26 -2.38
C HIS A 657 3.83 -12.83 -1.14
N PRO A 658 4.56 -11.69 -1.17
CA PRO A 658 5.34 -11.19 -0.03
C PRO A 658 4.56 -11.05 1.30
N HIS A 659 3.31 -10.59 1.28
CA HIS A 659 2.44 -10.54 2.47
C HIS A 659 2.25 -11.89 3.19
N LEU A 660 2.20 -13.03 2.48
CA LEU A 660 2.13 -14.34 3.13
C LEU A 660 3.43 -14.65 3.90
N ALA A 661 4.57 -14.23 3.37
CA ALA A 661 5.84 -14.33 4.09
C ALA A 661 5.87 -13.43 5.34
N ILE A 662 5.29 -12.23 5.29
CA ILE A 662 5.15 -11.36 6.47
C ILE A 662 4.30 -12.05 7.55
N SER A 663 3.18 -12.68 7.18
CA SER A 663 2.33 -13.42 8.12
C SER A 663 3.07 -14.60 8.76
N TYR A 664 3.80 -15.40 7.98
CA TYR A 664 4.64 -16.46 8.53
C TYR A 664 5.75 -15.93 9.44
N ASN A 665 6.38 -14.82 9.08
CA ASN A 665 7.39 -14.18 9.91
C ASN A 665 6.81 -13.71 11.26
N ASN A 666 5.62 -13.10 11.24
CA ASN A 666 4.94 -12.66 12.45
C ASN A 666 4.56 -13.83 13.37
N ILE A 667 4.10 -14.95 12.80
CA ILE A 667 3.83 -16.19 13.53
C ILE A 667 5.13 -16.77 14.11
N GLY A 668 6.21 -16.77 13.31
CA GLY A 668 7.55 -17.20 13.75
C GLY A 668 8.03 -16.40 14.97
N ASN A 669 7.89 -15.08 14.93
CA ASN A 669 8.22 -14.20 16.06
C ASN A 669 7.42 -14.52 17.33
N VAL A 670 6.15 -14.92 17.21
CA VAL A 670 5.35 -15.34 18.37
C VAL A 670 5.88 -16.64 18.95
N TYR A 671 6.19 -17.63 18.11
CA TYR A 671 6.78 -18.89 18.58
C TYR A 671 8.17 -18.70 19.20
N GLU A 672 8.96 -17.77 18.69
CA GLU A 672 10.22 -17.37 19.30
C GLU A 672 10.00 -16.80 20.71
N ASN A 673 9.07 -15.86 20.86
CA ASN A 673 8.70 -15.27 22.16
C ASN A 673 8.10 -16.28 23.14
N MET A 674 7.55 -17.40 22.63
CA MET A 674 7.07 -18.54 23.40
C MET A 674 8.19 -19.54 23.77
N GLY A 675 9.41 -19.36 23.28
CA GLY A 675 10.52 -20.29 23.48
C GLY A 675 10.45 -21.56 22.62
N GLU A 676 9.54 -21.62 21.65
CA GLU A 676 9.37 -22.76 20.73
C GLU A 676 10.24 -22.60 19.49
N TYR A 677 11.56 -22.52 19.69
CA TYR A 677 12.54 -22.12 18.67
C TYR A 677 12.50 -22.96 17.38
N LEU A 678 12.29 -24.28 17.47
CA LEU A 678 12.19 -25.13 16.28
C LEU A 678 10.97 -24.81 15.42
N LYS A 679 9.83 -24.46 16.04
CA LYS A 679 8.65 -24.02 15.28
C LYS A 679 8.90 -22.65 14.68
N ALA A 680 9.48 -21.72 15.43
CA ALA A 680 9.86 -20.40 14.94
C ALA A 680 10.73 -20.50 13.67
N LEU A 681 11.80 -21.30 13.71
CA LEU A 681 12.65 -21.57 12.54
C LEU A 681 11.84 -22.10 11.35
N SER A 682 10.95 -23.07 11.57
CA SER A 682 10.14 -23.62 10.47
C SER A 682 9.27 -22.57 9.79
N PHE A 683 8.75 -21.60 10.54
CA PHE A 683 7.92 -20.52 10.01
C PHE A 683 8.76 -19.45 9.31
N HIS A 684 9.91 -19.06 9.88
CA HIS A 684 10.85 -18.15 9.21
C HIS A 684 11.42 -18.74 7.93
N GLU A 685 11.73 -20.03 7.88
CA GLU A 685 12.21 -20.73 6.68
C GLU A 685 11.14 -20.78 5.58
N LYS A 686 9.85 -20.97 5.94
CA LYS A 686 8.74 -20.84 4.98
C LYS A 686 8.63 -19.43 4.42
N ALA A 687 8.71 -18.42 5.30
CA ALA A 687 8.71 -17.02 4.87
C ALA A 687 9.88 -16.72 3.92
N LEU A 688 11.07 -17.24 4.24
CA LEU A 688 12.28 -17.08 3.43
C LEU A 688 12.12 -17.74 2.06
N GLY A 689 11.59 -18.96 2.00
CA GLY A 689 11.34 -19.67 0.75
C GLY A 689 10.36 -18.96 -0.18
N ILE A 690 9.34 -18.27 0.37
CA ILE A 690 8.42 -17.44 -0.43
C ILE A 690 9.13 -16.19 -0.96
N GLN A 691 9.83 -15.45 -0.11
CA GLN A 691 10.51 -14.22 -0.54
C GLN A 691 11.63 -14.48 -1.55
N GLN A 692 12.37 -15.58 -1.42
CA GLN A 692 13.41 -15.96 -2.38
C GLN A 692 12.85 -16.25 -3.79
N GLN A 693 11.56 -16.60 -3.89
CA GLN A 693 10.90 -16.86 -5.17
C GLN A 693 10.26 -15.60 -5.76
N SER A 694 9.79 -14.67 -4.93
CA SER A 694 9.07 -13.47 -5.38
C SER A 694 9.91 -12.21 -5.50
N LEU A 695 11.04 -12.12 -4.80
CA LEU A 695 11.89 -10.94 -4.70
C LEU A 695 13.32 -11.23 -5.17
N PRO A 696 14.07 -10.21 -5.64
CA PRO A 696 15.49 -10.37 -5.92
C PRO A 696 16.30 -10.81 -4.69
N SER A 697 17.41 -11.50 -4.93
CA SER A 697 18.26 -12.06 -3.85
C SER A 697 18.89 -11.02 -2.92
N ASN A 698 18.93 -9.75 -3.35
CA ASN A 698 19.44 -8.61 -2.58
C ASN A 698 18.32 -7.81 -1.90
N HIS A 699 17.07 -8.27 -1.91
CA HIS A 699 15.96 -7.51 -1.34
C HIS A 699 16.10 -7.33 0.19
N PRO A 700 15.92 -6.11 0.75
CA PRO A 700 16.03 -5.84 2.19
C PRO A 700 15.18 -6.73 3.10
N SER A 701 13.99 -7.16 2.65
CA SER A 701 13.14 -8.08 3.44
C SER A 701 13.77 -9.45 3.70
N LEU A 702 14.62 -9.95 2.78
CA LEU A 702 15.35 -11.21 2.98
C LEU A 702 16.34 -11.06 4.13
N ALA A 703 16.99 -9.90 4.25
CA ALA A 703 17.90 -9.60 5.35
C ALA A 703 17.17 -9.53 6.70
N SER A 704 15.94 -9.02 6.73
CA SER A 704 15.10 -9.05 7.94
C SER A 704 14.81 -10.50 8.37
N LEU A 705 14.48 -11.39 7.44
CA LEU A 705 14.26 -12.81 7.74
C LEU A 705 15.53 -13.52 8.22
N TYR A 706 16.67 -13.29 7.57
CA TYR A 706 17.97 -13.81 8.04
C TYR A 706 18.31 -13.27 9.43
N SER A 707 17.94 -12.03 9.74
CA SER A 707 18.12 -11.47 11.08
C SER A 707 17.26 -12.18 12.12
N ASN A 708 16.00 -12.46 11.84
CA ASN A 708 15.12 -13.19 12.77
C ASN A 708 15.60 -14.65 12.95
N ILE A 709 16.00 -15.32 11.87
CA ILE A 709 16.61 -16.66 11.95
C ILE A 709 17.89 -16.65 12.78
N GLY A 710 18.74 -15.63 12.60
CA GLY A 710 19.95 -15.45 13.39
C GLY A 710 19.66 -15.27 14.88
N MET A 711 18.63 -14.47 15.22
CA MET A 711 18.18 -14.25 16.59
C MET A 711 17.68 -15.54 17.24
N VAL A 712 16.91 -16.36 16.52
CA VAL A 712 16.48 -17.68 17.01
C VAL A 712 17.69 -18.60 17.26
N TYR A 713 18.70 -18.61 16.37
CA TYR A 713 19.91 -19.39 16.60
C TYR A 713 20.75 -18.88 17.78
N ASP A 714 20.80 -17.55 18.00
CA ASP A 714 21.46 -16.95 19.15
C ASP A 714 20.76 -17.36 20.46
N ASN A 715 19.43 -17.29 20.48
CA ASN A 715 18.59 -17.76 21.60
C ASN A 715 18.73 -19.27 21.87
N MET A 716 19.05 -20.07 20.84
CA MET A 716 19.37 -21.50 20.97
C MET A 716 20.84 -21.77 21.34
N GLY A 717 21.69 -20.74 21.52
CA GLY A 717 23.12 -20.89 21.81
C GLY A 717 23.94 -21.48 20.65
N VAL A 718 23.41 -21.46 19.42
CA VAL A 718 24.09 -21.97 18.21
C VAL A 718 24.78 -20.82 17.49
N TYR A 719 25.76 -20.20 18.16
CA TYR A 719 26.40 -18.95 17.74
C TYR A 719 26.97 -18.95 16.31
N PRO A 720 27.62 -20.03 15.80
CA PRO A 720 28.14 -20.02 14.43
C PRO A 720 27.04 -19.86 13.36
N LYS A 721 25.86 -20.45 13.57
CA LYS A 721 24.72 -20.29 12.66
C LYS A 721 24.07 -18.92 12.81
N ALA A 722 24.02 -18.39 14.03
CA ALA A 722 23.55 -17.03 14.30
C ALA A 722 24.41 -15.99 13.56
N LEU A 723 25.74 -16.05 13.71
CA LEU A 723 26.70 -15.19 13.01
C LEU A 723 26.53 -15.31 11.50
N SER A 724 26.51 -16.54 10.95
CA SER A 724 26.35 -16.74 9.51
C SER A 724 25.06 -16.10 8.99
N SER A 725 23.95 -16.21 9.72
CA SER A 725 22.67 -15.62 9.30
C SER A 725 22.71 -14.09 9.36
N HIS A 726 23.25 -13.51 10.44
CA HIS A 726 23.38 -12.05 10.56
C HIS A 726 24.39 -11.45 9.56
N GLU A 727 25.45 -12.18 9.21
CA GLU A 727 26.39 -11.77 8.16
C GLU A 727 25.75 -11.76 6.77
N GLN A 728 24.89 -12.75 6.46
CA GLN A 728 24.10 -12.73 5.22
C GLN A 728 23.14 -11.54 5.18
N ALA A 729 22.47 -11.23 6.30
CA ALA A 729 21.62 -10.04 6.41
C ALA A 729 22.42 -8.75 6.17
N LEU A 730 23.59 -8.63 6.81
CA LEU A 730 24.48 -7.49 6.66
C LEU A 730 24.96 -7.33 5.20
N GLU A 731 25.35 -8.41 4.53
CA GLU A 731 25.80 -8.39 3.14
C GLU A 731 24.71 -7.88 2.19
N ILE A 732 23.46 -8.32 2.40
CA ILE A 732 22.32 -7.87 1.62
C ILE A 732 22.11 -6.37 1.82
N TYR A 733 22.01 -5.90 3.08
CA TYR A 733 21.80 -4.49 3.38
C TYR A 733 22.94 -3.61 2.86
N GLN A 734 24.19 -4.06 2.91
CA GLN A 734 25.35 -3.30 2.38
C GLN A 734 25.28 -3.09 0.87
N LYS A 735 24.62 -3.99 0.14
CA LYS A 735 24.47 -3.89 -1.32
C LYS A 735 23.30 -3.02 -1.75
N THR A 736 22.25 -2.90 -0.94
CA THR A 736 21.00 -2.23 -1.33
C THR A 736 20.71 -0.91 -0.64
N LEU A 737 21.19 -0.74 0.60
CA LEU A 737 20.89 0.44 1.40
C LEU A 737 22.07 1.42 1.45
N PRO A 738 21.81 2.72 1.64
CA PRO A 738 22.85 3.69 1.93
C PRO A 738 23.69 3.30 3.16
N SER A 739 24.97 3.66 3.19
CA SER A 739 25.90 3.25 4.26
C SER A 739 25.52 3.73 5.67
N ASN A 740 24.65 4.72 5.77
CA ASN A 740 24.11 5.27 7.01
C ASN A 740 22.72 4.72 7.36
N HIS A 741 22.17 3.75 6.63
CA HIS A 741 20.81 3.26 6.88
C HIS A 741 20.67 2.60 8.27
N PRO A 742 19.61 2.87 9.05
CA PRO A 742 19.39 2.28 10.38
C PRO A 742 19.41 0.74 10.41
N ASP A 743 18.85 0.07 9.40
CA ASP A 743 18.90 -1.40 9.28
C ASP A 743 20.31 -2.00 9.26
N LEU A 744 21.30 -1.32 8.66
CA LEU A 744 22.70 -1.75 8.73
C LEU A 744 23.20 -1.79 10.17
N ALA A 745 22.84 -0.76 10.95
CA ALA A 745 23.17 -0.72 12.37
C ALA A 745 22.47 -1.83 13.16
N THR A 746 21.25 -2.19 12.79
CA THR A 746 20.54 -3.33 13.39
C THR A 746 21.30 -4.64 13.16
N SER A 747 21.79 -4.91 11.95
CA SER A 747 22.61 -6.10 11.70
C SER A 747 23.93 -6.08 12.50
N TYR A 748 24.62 -4.94 12.58
CA TYR A 748 25.82 -4.83 13.41
C TYR A 748 25.52 -5.05 14.90
N ASN A 749 24.41 -4.53 15.41
CA ASN A 749 23.97 -4.79 16.79
C ASN A 749 23.70 -6.28 17.02
N ASN A 750 23.04 -6.96 16.09
CA ASN A 750 22.74 -8.38 16.23
C ASN A 750 24.03 -9.23 16.25
N ILE A 751 25.00 -8.93 15.38
CA ILE A 751 26.33 -9.58 15.41
C ILE A 751 27.05 -9.26 16.74
N GLY A 752 26.98 -8.01 17.20
CA GLY A 752 27.52 -7.60 18.50
C GLY A 752 26.90 -8.37 19.67
N SER A 753 25.60 -8.66 19.61
CA SER A 753 24.87 -9.49 20.59
C SER A 753 25.43 -10.89 20.66
N VAL A 754 25.63 -11.53 19.50
CA VAL A 754 26.21 -12.88 19.45
C VAL A 754 27.62 -12.90 20.04
N TYR A 755 28.48 -11.93 19.69
CA TYR A 755 29.82 -11.85 20.27
C TYR A 755 29.80 -11.56 21.78
N ASN A 756 28.84 -10.76 22.26
CA ASN A 756 28.66 -10.52 23.68
C ASN A 756 28.25 -11.79 24.42
N ASN A 757 27.34 -12.59 23.84
CA ASN A 757 26.91 -13.88 24.37
C ASN A 757 28.04 -14.93 24.33
N MET A 758 28.97 -14.82 23.38
CA MET A 758 30.19 -15.62 23.32
C MET A 758 31.31 -15.14 24.27
N GLY A 759 31.10 -14.07 25.04
CA GLY A 759 32.12 -13.51 25.93
C GLY A 759 33.24 -12.75 25.21
N GLU A 760 33.15 -12.55 23.90
CA GLU A 760 34.14 -11.80 23.10
C GLU A 760 33.85 -10.29 23.15
N TYR A 761 33.91 -9.70 24.35
CA TYR A 761 33.45 -8.33 24.64
C TYR A 761 34.11 -7.25 23.77
N SER A 762 35.38 -7.42 23.40
CA SER A 762 36.09 -6.45 22.55
C SER A 762 35.53 -6.39 21.13
N LYS A 763 35.18 -7.55 20.55
CA LYS A 763 34.52 -7.63 19.24
C LYS A 763 33.09 -7.09 19.33
N ALA A 764 32.35 -7.49 20.37
CA ALA A 764 31.00 -6.99 20.60
C ALA A 764 30.97 -5.46 20.65
N LEU A 765 31.86 -4.84 21.43
CA LEU A 765 31.97 -3.38 21.53
C LEU A 765 32.29 -2.76 20.16
N SER A 766 33.19 -3.35 19.37
CA SER A 766 33.53 -2.82 18.03
C SER A 766 32.33 -2.79 17.07
N PHE A 767 31.44 -3.78 17.17
CA PHE A 767 30.24 -3.85 16.34
C PHE A 767 29.15 -2.89 16.84
N TYR A 768 28.94 -2.81 18.15
CA TYR A 768 28.00 -1.86 18.74
C TYR A 768 28.40 -0.40 18.51
N GLU A 769 29.69 -0.07 18.57
CA GLU A 769 30.21 1.26 18.24
C GLU A 769 29.92 1.63 16.77
N LYS A 770 30.15 0.71 15.83
CA LYS A 770 29.76 0.92 14.42
C LYS A 770 28.26 1.14 14.25
N ALA A 771 27.44 0.35 14.92
CA ALA A 771 25.99 0.52 14.89
C ALA A 771 25.56 1.88 15.44
N ARG A 772 26.17 2.31 16.56
CA ARG A 772 25.95 3.63 17.15
C ARG A 772 26.31 4.75 16.19
N GLU A 773 27.51 4.71 15.59
CA GLU A 773 27.99 5.74 14.65
C GLU A 773 27.07 5.89 13.42
N ILE A 774 26.51 4.79 12.93
CA ILE A 774 25.53 4.81 11.83
C ILE A 774 24.23 5.49 12.29
N ARG A 775 23.68 5.07 13.44
CA ARG A 775 22.44 5.62 13.99
C ARG A 775 22.58 7.10 14.38
N GLU A 776 23.71 7.53 14.91
CA GLU A 776 24.00 8.94 15.24
C GLU A 776 23.99 9.86 14.01
N LYS A 777 24.36 9.32 12.83
CA LYS A 777 24.36 10.09 11.57
C LYS A 777 22.98 10.12 10.90
N ALA A 778 22.16 9.10 11.08
CA ALA A 778 20.91 8.92 10.36
C ALA A 778 19.67 9.32 11.16
N LEU A 779 19.72 9.19 12.48
CA LEU A 779 18.57 9.33 13.35
C LEU A 779 18.69 10.57 14.25
N PRO A 780 17.56 11.17 14.66
CA PRO A 780 17.55 12.16 15.73
C PRO A 780 18.21 11.64 17.01
N SER A 781 18.82 12.53 17.80
CA SER A 781 19.55 12.16 19.01
C SER A 781 18.69 11.47 20.08
N ASN A 782 17.37 11.61 20.01
CA ASN A 782 16.40 10.99 20.91
C ASN A 782 15.78 9.69 20.35
N HIS A 783 16.22 9.19 19.21
CA HIS A 783 15.62 8.02 18.59
C HIS A 783 15.79 6.76 19.47
N PRO A 784 14.74 5.92 19.65
CA PRO A 784 14.82 4.68 20.44
C PRO A 784 15.96 3.73 20.04
N ASP A 785 16.19 3.55 18.74
CA ASP A 785 17.30 2.74 18.22
C ASP A 785 18.69 3.26 18.65
N LEU A 786 18.88 4.58 18.74
CA LEU A 786 20.14 5.10 19.23
C LEU A 786 20.34 4.71 20.71
N ALA A 787 19.28 4.85 21.53
CA ALA A 787 19.27 4.41 22.92
C ALA A 787 19.54 2.90 23.06
N SER A 788 19.02 2.06 22.17
CA SER A 788 19.31 0.62 22.14
C SER A 788 20.82 0.33 21.95
N SER A 789 21.50 1.09 21.10
CA SER A 789 22.95 0.91 20.88
C SER A 789 23.76 1.27 22.12
N TYR A 790 23.43 2.39 22.78
CA TYR A 790 24.04 2.78 24.05
C TYR A 790 23.76 1.77 25.17
N ASN A 791 22.55 1.21 25.24
CA ASN A 791 22.22 0.16 26.19
C ASN A 791 23.07 -1.09 25.96
N ASN A 792 23.24 -1.53 24.72
CA ASN A 792 24.08 -2.68 24.38
C ASN A 792 25.55 -2.46 24.77
N ILE A 793 26.09 -1.26 24.49
CA ILE A 793 27.44 -0.85 24.91
C ILE A 793 27.56 -0.88 26.44
N GLY A 794 26.57 -0.31 27.15
CA GLY A 794 26.52 -0.29 28.60
C GLY A 794 26.50 -1.69 29.21
N LEU A 795 25.75 -2.62 28.61
CA LEU A 795 25.70 -4.03 29.03
C LEU A 795 27.06 -4.72 28.86
N VAL A 796 27.79 -4.46 27.78
CA VAL A 796 29.16 -4.98 27.61
C VAL A 796 30.09 -4.42 28.69
N TYR A 797 30.05 -3.11 28.96
CA TYR A 797 30.85 -2.52 30.03
C TYR A 797 30.50 -3.09 31.42
N LEU A 798 29.22 -3.37 31.67
CA LEU A 798 28.77 -4.04 32.88
C LEU A 798 29.39 -5.44 33.00
N ARG A 799 29.34 -6.26 31.94
CA ARG A 799 29.97 -7.60 31.89
C ARG A 799 31.48 -7.58 32.04
N MET A 800 32.12 -6.49 31.61
CA MET A 800 33.56 -6.26 31.80
C MET A 800 33.92 -5.71 33.19
N GLY A 801 32.96 -5.50 34.10
CA GLY A 801 33.19 -4.90 35.42
C GLY A 801 33.55 -3.40 35.37
N GLN A 802 33.33 -2.73 34.23
CA GLN A 802 33.61 -1.30 34.05
C GLN A 802 32.38 -0.45 34.44
N TYR A 803 31.99 -0.55 35.71
CA TYR A 803 30.73 0.00 36.21
C TYR A 803 30.52 1.50 35.96
N SER A 804 31.58 2.32 36.04
CA SER A 804 31.48 3.76 35.77
C SER A 804 31.11 4.07 34.31
N LYS A 805 31.63 3.31 33.35
CA LYS A 805 31.28 3.47 31.93
C LYS A 805 29.89 2.92 31.62
N ALA A 806 29.52 1.82 32.28
CA ALA A 806 28.17 1.26 32.17
C ALA A 806 27.12 2.27 32.68
N LEU A 807 27.32 2.84 33.88
CA LEU A 807 26.48 3.91 34.43
C LEU A 807 26.39 5.10 33.48
N SER A 808 27.54 5.63 33.02
CA SER A 808 27.54 6.77 32.09
C SER A 808 26.73 6.50 30.82
N SER A 809 26.79 5.28 30.29
CA SER A 809 26.02 4.89 29.09
C SER A 809 24.52 4.84 29.38
N PHE A 810 24.12 4.19 30.48
CA PHE A 810 22.71 4.06 30.84
C PHE A 810 22.08 5.37 31.34
N GLU A 811 22.82 6.21 32.05
CA GLU A 811 22.37 7.53 32.49
C GLU A 811 22.16 8.47 31.30
N SER A 812 23.04 8.41 30.30
CA SER A 812 22.85 9.14 29.04
C SER A 812 21.55 8.72 28.34
N VAL A 813 21.27 7.41 28.30
CA VAL A 813 20.00 6.89 27.75
C VAL A 813 18.80 7.34 28.56
N LEU A 814 18.88 7.28 29.88
CA LEU A 814 17.80 7.71 30.76
C LEU A 814 17.50 9.20 30.56
N GLU A 815 18.52 10.05 30.49
CA GLU A 815 18.35 11.49 30.24
C GLU A 815 17.70 11.76 28.87
N MET A 816 18.10 11.04 27.82
CA MET A 816 17.48 11.15 26.50
C MET A 816 15.99 10.77 26.53
N GLN A 817 15.65 9.69 27.24
CA GLN A 817 14.29 9.17 27.34
C GLN A 817 13.40 10.03 28.22
N GLU A 818 13.88 10.52 29.37
CA GLU A 818 13.10 11.37 30.28
C GLU A 818 12.69 12.70 29.65
N LYS A 819 13.46 13.21 28.68
CA LYS A 819 13.13 14.43 27.93
C LYS A 819 12.00 14.25 26.91
N THR A 820 11.75 13.02 26.45
CA THR A 820 11.00 12.76 25.21
C THR A 820 9.84 11.81 25.38
N LEU A 821 9.92 10.93 26.36
CA LEU A 821 8.93 9.91 26.66
C LEU A 821 8.06 10.32 27.86
N SER A 822 6.86 9.75 27.96
CA SER A 822 6.04 9.90 29.16
C SER A 822 6.71 9.22 30.35
N SER A 823 6.45 9.71 31.56
CA SER A 823 7.04 9.17 32.80
C SER A 823 6.70 7.71 33.11
N ILE A 824 5.74 7.14 32.38
CA ILE A 824 5.34 5.73 32.48
C ILE A 824 5.77 4.92 31.25
N HIS A 825 6.61 5.43 30.36
CA HIS A 825 6.96 4.70 29.14
C HIS A 825 7.78 3.42 29.43
N PRO A 826 7.48 2.27 28.80
CA PRO A 826 8.19 1.01 29.06
C PRO A 826 9.72 1.06 28.87
N HIS A 827 10.21 1.87 27.94
CA HIS A 827 11.67 2.08 27.76
C HIS A 827 12.37 2.67 29.00
N LEU A 828 11.70 3.52 29.78
CA LEU A 828 12.27 4.04 31.04
C LEU A 828 12.47 2.91 32.06
N ALA A 829 11.56 1.93 32.09
CA ALA A 829 11.72 0.76 32.95
C ALA A 829 12.94 -0.08 32.57
N ILE A 830 13.30 -0.16 31.28
CA ILE A 830 14.52 -0.84 30.83
C ILE A 830 15.75 -0.10 31.33
N SER A 831 15.79 1.23 31.19
CA SER A 831 16.92 2.05 31.65
C SER A 831 17.12 1.99 33.16
N TYR A 832 16.04 2.13 33.95
CA TYR A 832 16.12 1.96 35.40
C TYR A 832 16.54 0.55 35.79
N ASN A 833 16.05 -0.49 35.11
CA ASN A 833 16.47 -1.86 35.35
C ASN A 833 17.98 -2.06 35.08
N ASN A 834 18.49 -1.51 33.97
CA ASN A 834 19.92 -1.62 33.62
C ASN A 834 20.81 -0.88 34.63
N ILE A 835 20.40 0.30 35.10
CA ILE A 835 21.10 1.04 36.17
C ILE A 835 21.06 0.24 37.48
N GLY A 836 19.90 -0.34 37.82
CA GLY A 836 19.74 -1.23 38.97
C GLY A 836 20.72 -2.41 38.92
N MET A 837 20.90 -3.02 37.74
CA MET A 837 21.89 -4.08 37.53
C MET A 837 23.32 -3.62 37.79
N VAL A 838 23.68 -2.38 37.47
CA VAL A 838 25.04 -1.90 37.78
C VAL A 838 25.25 -1.79 39.29
N TYR A 839 24.30 -1.21 40.02
CA TYR A 839 24.39 -1.09 41.47
C TYR A 839 24.36 -2.44 42.19
N ASP A 840 23.59 -3.40 41.66
CA ASP A 840 23.56 -4.78 42.17
C ASP A 840 24.94 -5.45 42.06
N ASN A 841 25.56 -5.38 40.87
CA ASN A 841 26.92 -5.91 40.65
C ASN A 841 28.03 -5.14 41.41
N MET A 842 27.75 -3.92 41.89
CA MET A 842 28.63 -3.17 42.79
C MET A 842 28.44 -3.54 44.26
N GLY A 843 27.41 -4.32 44.62
CA GLY A 843 27.03 -4.61 46.00
C GLY A 843 26.26 -3.48 46.69
N GLU A 844 25.83 -2.45 45.96
CA GLU A 844 25.03 -1.32 46.47
C GLU A 844 23.53 -1.66 46.46
N TYR A 845 23.15 -2.73 47.18
CA TYR A 845 21.82 -3.34 47.13
C TYR A 845 20.65 -2.37 47.39
N SER A 846 20.79 -1.42 48.31
CA SER A 846 19.73 -0.44 48.58
C SER A 846 19.44 0.47 47.38
N ARG A 847 20.47 0.85 46.62
CA ARG A 847 20.29 1.63 45.38
C ARG A 847 19.72 0.76 44.28
N ALA A 848 20.22 -0.46 44.13
CA ALA A 848 19.70 -1.42 43.16
C ALA A 848 18.18 -1.63 43.34
N LEU A 849 17.72 -1.90 44.56
CA LEU A 849 16.29 -2.03 44.89
C LEU A 849 15.49 -0.79 44.49
N SER A 850 15.98 0.42 44.79
CA SER A 850 15.28 1.66 44.45
C SER A 850 15.05 1.84 42.95
N PHE A 851 16.00 1.39 42.12
CA PHE A 851 15.89 1.45 40.67
C PHE A 851 15.01 0.32 40.12
N TYR A 852 15.13 -0.90 40.66
CA TYR A 852 14.26 -2.00 40.27
C TYR A 852 12.79 -1.76 40.63
N GLU A 853 12.51 -1.15 41.79
CA GLU A 853 11.16 -0.78 42.21
C GLU A 853 10.55 0.27 41.28
N LYS A 854 11.32 1.27 40.85
CA LYS A 854 10.86 2.23 39.81
C LYS A 854 10.55 1.54 38.48
N ALA A 855 11.41 0.62 38.05
CA ALA A 855 11.18 -0.15 36.83
C ALA A 855 9.93 -1.02 36.94
N LEU A 856 9.70 -1.64 38.10
CA LEU A 856 8.50 -2.42 38.40
C LEU A 856 7.25 -1.54 38.38
N GLU A 857 7.26 -0.39 39.06
CA GLU A 857 6.12 0.54 39.11
C GLU A 857 5.68 0.97 37.70
N ILE A 858 6.63 1.27 36.81
CA ILE A 858 6.34 1.63 35.42
C ILE A 858 5.70 0.44 34.67
N ARG A 859 6.26 -0.76 34.83
CA ARG A 859 5.73 -1.98 34.18
C ARG A 859 4.33 -2.32 34.69
N GLU A 860 4.06 -2.21 35.99
CA GLU A 860 2.74 -2.47 36.58
C GLU A 860 1.67 -1.50 36.08
N LYS A 861 2.04 -0.25 35.76
CA LYS A 861 1.11 0.74 35.21
C LYS A 861 0.84 0.57 33.71
N THR A 862 1.74 -0.07 32.97
CA THR A 862 1.68 -0.10 31.49
C THR A 862 1.40 -1.46 30.88
N LEU A 863 1.78 -2.53 31.58
CA LEU A 863 1.68 -3.89 31.09
C LEU A 863 0.55 -4.63 31.82
N PRO A 864 -0.06 -5.64 31.19
CA PRO A 864 -0.94 -6.58 31.88
C PRO A 864 -0.25 -7.21 33.10
N SER A 865 -1.02 -7.53 34.15
CA SER A 865 -0.48 -8.10 35.40
C SER A 865 0.22 -9.46 35.23
N ASN A 866 -0.05 -10.16 34.13
CA ASN A 866 0.54 -11.43 33.73
C ASN A 866 1.69 -11.27 32.73
N HIS A 867 2.15 -10.05 32.43
CA HIS A 867 3.18 -9.82 31.42
C HIS A 867 4.56 -10.37 31.85
N PRO A 868 5.31 -11.10 30.98
CA PRO A 868 6.62 -11.70 31.34
C PRO A 868 7.66 -10.72 31.90
N SER A 869 7.72 -9.48 31.39
CA SER A 869 8.60 -8.43 31.94
C SER A 869 8.38 -8.08 33.42
N LEU A 870 7.18 -8.30 33.97
CA LEU A 870 6.95 -8.15 35.41
C LEU A 870 7.69 -9.25 36.20
N ALA A 871 7.68 -10.48 35.70
CA ALA A 871 8.44 -11.57 36.27
C ALA A 871 9.96 -11.27 36.25
N THR A 872 10.47 -10.64 35.19
CA THR A 872 11.87 -10.18 35.16
C THR A 872 12.17 -9.17 36.27
N SER A 873 11.30 -8.19 36.52
CA SER A 873 11.47 -7.24 37.62
C SER A 873 11.49 -7.93 38.98
N TYR A 874 10.54 -8.84 39.22
CA TYR A 874 10.48 -9.60 40.47
C TYR A 874 11.69 -10.50 40.66
N ASN A 875 12.17 -11.17 39.60
CA ASN A 875 13.40 -11.97 39.64
C ASN A 875 14.63 -11.13 40.02
N ASN A 876 14.76 -9.91 39.47
CA ASN A 876 15.89 -9.03 39.79
C ASN A 876 15.83 -8.55 41.24
N ILE A 877 14.65 -8.14 41.73
CA ILE A 877 14.45 -7.76 43.14
C ILE A 877 14.73 -8.96 44.08
N ALA A 878 14.26 -10.15 43.71
CA ALA A 878 14.50 -11.38 44.46
C ALA A 878 15.99 -11.72 44.54
N SER A 879 16.73 -11.55 43.43
CA SER A 879 18.18 -11.75 43.39
C SER A 879 18.91 -10.84 44.38
N VAL A 880 18.52 -9.56 44.48
CA VAL A 880 19.11 -8.64 45.46
C VAL A 880 18.83 -9.11 46.90
N TYR A 881 17.60 -9.54 47.21
CA TYR A 881 17.28 -10.08 48.54
C TYR A 881 18.04 -11.38 48.85
N PHE A 882 18.28 -12.22 47.84
CA PHE A 882 19.08 -13.43 47.97
C PHE A 882 20.54 -13.08 48.33
N GLU A 883 21.15 -12.11 47.67
CA GLU A 883 22.51 -11.63 47.98
C GLU A 883 22.58 -10.94 49.36
N MET A 884 21.52 -10.26 49.78
CA MET A 884 21.35 -9.74 51.14
C MET A 884 21.11 -10.83 52.20
N LYS A 885 21.05 -12.11 51.81
CA LYS A 885 20.76 -13.28 52.65
C LYS A 885 19.36 -13.28 53.27
N ASP A 886 18.43 -12.49 52.73
CA ASP A 886 17.02 -12.55 53.11
C ASP A 886 16.26 -13.54 52.23
N TYR A 887 16.49 -14.82 52.51
CA TYR A 887 15.92 -15.91 51.75
C TYR A 887 14.38 -15.95 51.75
N PRO A 888 13.66 -15.64 52.86
CA PRO A 888 12.20 -15.59 52.85
C PRO A 888 11.63 -14.54 51.89
N ARG A 889 12.20 -13.32 51.86
CA ARG A 889 11.75 -12.28 50.90
C ARG A 889 12.14 -12.64 49.48
N ALA A 890 13.35 -13.14 49.26
CA ALA A 890 13.80 -13.61 47.95
C ALA A 890 12.85 -14.68 47.38
N LEU A 891 12.50 -15.68 48.19
CA LEU A 891 11.58 -16.74 47.80
C LEU A 891 10.21 -16.19 47.42
N SER A 892 9.65 -15.27 48.22
CA SER A 892 8.35 -14.66 47.92
C SER A 892 8.32 -13.94 46.57
N PHE A 893 9.38 -13.22 46.21
CA PHE A 893 9.46 -12.55 44.91
C PHE A 893 9.73 -13.51 43.75
N PHE A 894 10.58 -14.52 43.93
CA PHE A 894 10.77 -15.56 42.92
C PHE A 894 9.49 -16.37 42.65
N GLU A 895 8.71 -16.69 43.70
CA GLU A 895 7.43 -17.38 43.55
C GLU A 895 6.41 -16.54 42.76
N LYS A 896 6.34 -15.22 43.01
CA LYS A 896 5.52 -14.31 42.19
C LYS A 896 5.96 -14.28 40.72
N ALA A 897 7.27 -14.25 40.47
CA ALA A 897 7.80 -14.29 39.11
C ALA A 897 7.45 -15.60 38.40
N LEU A 898 7.58 -16.72 39.12
CA LEU A 898 7.21 -18.05 38.62
C LEU A 898 5.71 -18.14 38.33
N GLU A 899 4.85 -17.65 39.21
CA GLU A 899 3.39 -17.64 39.03
C GLU A 899 2.99 -16.88 37.75
N ILE A 900 3.56 -15.68 37.54
CA ILE A 900 3.33 -14.90 36.32
C ILE A 900 3.74 -15.69 35.06
N GLN A 901 4.92 -16.31 35.10
CA GLN A 901 5.42 -17.07 33.96
C GLN A 901 4.58 -18.33 33.70
N GLN A 902 4.15 -19.06 34.72
CA GLN A 902 3.32 -20.25 34.58
C GLN A 902 1.95 -19.95 33.96
N ASN A 903 1.41 -18.76 34.24
CA ASN A 903 0.12 -18.33 33.73
C ASN A 903 0.16 -17.83 32.27
N THR A 904 1.33 -17.43 31.77
CA THR A 904 1.46 -16.73 30.48
C THR A 904 2.31 -17.47 29.45
N LEU A 905 3.33 -18.19 29.91
CA LEU A 905 4.28 -18.88 29.04
C LEU A 905 3.92 -20.38 28.93
N PRO A 906 4.27 -21.03 27.81
CA PRO A 906 4.22 -22.49 27.71
C PRO A 906 5.00 -23.15 28.84
N SER A 907 4.55 -24.33 29.30
CA SER A 907 5.17 -25.06 30.43
C SER A 907 6.63 -25.44 30.20
N ASN A 908 7.08 -25.44 28.95
CA ASN A 908 8.44 -25.74 28.54
C ASN A 908 9.28 -24.46 28.27
N HIS A 909 8.78 -23.26 28.54
CA HIS A 909 9.50 -22.03 28.24
C HIS A 909 10.81 -21.89 29.06
N PRO A 910 11.96 -21.51 28.46
CA PRO A 910 13.24 -21.39 29.16
C PRO A 910 13.23 -20.47 30.41
N SER A 911 12.52 -19.35 30.37
CA SER A 911 12.32 -18.47 31.55
C SER A 911 11.76 -19.17 32.80
N LEU A 912 10.91 -20.20 32.65
CA LEU A 912 10.42 -20.99 33.78
C LEU A 912 11.55 -21.76 34.44
N ALA A 913 12.46 -22.33 33.63
CA ALA A 913 13.64 -23.01 34.15
C ALA A 913 14.55 -22.06 34.94
N THR A 914 14.71 -20.81 34.50
CA THR A 914 15.47 -19.81 35.26
C THR A 914 14.84 -19.54 36.62
N SER A 915 13.52 -19.34 36.70
CA SER A 915 12.84 -19.08 37.97
C SER A 915 12.88 -20.29 38.90
N TYR A 916 12.65 -21.50 38.38
CA TYR A 916 12.83 -22.74 39.13
C TYR A 916 14.27 -22.92 39.63
N GLY A 917 15.25 -22.61 38.80
CA GLY A 917 16.66 -22.65 39.16
C GLY A 917 17.00 -21.70 40.32
N ASN A 918 16.51 -20.47 40.25
CA ASN A 918 16.69 -19.47 41.30
C ASN A 918 16.06 -19.91 42.63
N ILE A 919 14.82 -20.42 42.60
CA ILE A 919 14.14 -20.96 43.79
C ILE A 919 14.92 -22.14 44.37
N GLY A 920 15.41 -23.04 43.51
CA GLY A 920 16.24 -24.17 43.92
C GLY A 920 17.53 -23.73 44.62
N CYS A 921 18.18 -22.66 44.12
CA CYS A 921 19.34 -22.05 44.76
C CYS A 921 19.01 -21.45 46.13
N VAL A 922 17.82 -20.83 46.30
CA VAL A 922 17.37 -20.33 47.62
C VAL A 922 17.21 -21.48 48.62
N TYR A 923 16.51 -22.55 48.24
CA TYR A 923 16.36 -23.72 49.11
C TYR A 923 17.70 -24.40 49.44
N CYS A 924 18.64 -24.41 48.50
CA CYS A 924 19.99 -24.90 48.74
C CYS A 924 20.71 -24.09 49.85
N LYS A 925 20.53 -22.76 49.88
CA LYS A 925 21.07 -21.89 50.95
C LYS A 925 20.34 -22.02 52.28
N MET A 926 19.06 -22.40 52.24
CA MET A 926 18.25 -22.71 53.42
C MET A 926 18.45 -24.15 53.92
N GLU A 927 19.35 -24.92 53.31
CA GLU A 927 19.65 -26.33 53.63
C GLU A 927 18.48 -27.31 53.43
N ASP A 928 17.42 -26.91 52.72
CA ASP A 928 16.35 -27.82 52.28
C ASP A 928 16.74 -28.43 50.92
N TYR A 929 17.69 -29.37 50.97
CA TYR A 929 18.24 -29.99 49.76
C TYR A 929 17.21 -30.78 48.97
N SER A 930 16.18 -31.30 49.63
CA SER A 930 15.10 -32.06 48.98
C SER A 930 14.29 -31.19 48.01
N LYS A 931 13.86 -30.01 48.47
CA LYS A 931 13.18 -29.05 47.61
C LYS A 931 14.12 -28.42 46.59
N ALA A 932 15.36 -28.16 46.98
CA ALA A 932 16.37 -27.62 46.07
C ALA A 932 16.54 -28.53 44.84
N LEU A 933 16.74 -29.83 45.05
CA LEU A 933 16.84 -30.81 43.95
C LEU A 933 15.55 -30.86 43.12
N SER A 934 14.38 -30.93 43.76
CA SER A 934 13.11 -30.99 43.02
C SER A 934 12.93 -29.79 42.06
N PHE A 935 13.23 -28.58 42.52
CA PHE A 935 13.12 -27.39 41.68
C PHE A 935 14.18 -27.35 40.57
N LEU A 936 15.42 -27.74 40.88
CA LEU A 936 16.51 -27.77 39.89
C LEU A 936 16.32 -28.87 38.84
N GLU A 937 15.75 -30.01 39.19
CA GLU A 937 15.42 -31.09 38.25
C GLU A 937 14.31 -30.65 37.29
N ASN A 938 13.28 -29.95 37.78
CA ASN A 938 12.26 -29.35 36.91
C ASN A 938 12.87 -28.32 35.94
N ALA A 939 13.79 -27.48 36.41
CA ALA A 939 14.51 -26.54 35.55
C ALA A 939 15.32 -27.26 34.46
N LEU A 940 16.03 -28.31 34.84
CA LEU A 940 16.82 -29.12 33.92
C LEU A 940 15.93 -29.83 32.88
N GLU A 941 14.81 -30.42 33.30
CA GLU A 941 13.86 -31.09 32.39
C GLU A 941 13.31 -30.13 31.34
N ILE A 942 12.88 -28.93 31.75
CA ILE A 942 12.39 -27.90 30.83
C ILE A 942 13.45 -27.56 29.77
N GLN A 943 14.68 -27.33 30.20
CA GLN A 943 15.79 -26.99 29.31
C GLN A 943 16.16 -28.14 28.38
N GLN A 944 16.17 -29.39 28.86
CA GLN A 944 16.47 -30.58 28.05
C GLN A 944 15.44 -30.78 26.93
N ASN A 945 14.19 -30.40 27.18
CA ASN A 945 13.09 -30.54 26.23
C ASN A 945 13.03 -29.40 25.19
N THR A 946 13.68 -28.26 25.42
CA THR A 946 13.54 -27.06 24.57
C THR A 946 14.82 -26.55 23.95
N LEU A 947 15.96 -26.73 24.62
CA LEU A 947 17.23 -26.23 24.18
C LEU A 947 18.08 -27.36 23.58
N PRO A 948 19.01 -27.04 22.66
CA PRO A 948 20.00 -28.02 22.21
C PRO A 948 20.76 -28.64 23.38
N SER A 949 21.12 -29.92 23.28
CA SER A 949 21.81 -30.69 24.35
C SER A 949 23.12 -30.07 24.87
N ASN A 950 23.70 -29.14 24.11
CA ASN A 950 24.93 -28.43 24.42
C ASN A 950 24.70 -26.96 24.83
N HIS A 951 23.45 -26.52 25.04
CA HIS A 951 23.14 -25.14 25.41
C HIS A 951 23.78 -24.74 26.75
N PRO A 952 24.40 -23.55 26.88
CA PRO A 952 25.04 -23.09 28.12
C PRO A 952 24.13 -23.16 29.37
N SER A 953 22.86 -22.78 29.26
CA SER A 953 21.91 -22.87 30.39
C SER A 953 21.70 -24.27 30.97
N LEU A 954 21.85 -25.35 30.17
CA LEU A 954 21.84 -26.72 30.69
C LEU A 954 23.00 -26.96 31.64
N ALA A 955 24.18 -26.40 31.31
CA ALA A 955 25.35 -26.50 32.16
C ALA A 955 25.17 -25.74 33.48
N ASP A 956 24.46 -24.62 33.48
CA ASP A 956 24.17 -23.88 34.71
C ASP A 956 23.26 -24.69 35.64
N SER A 957 22.22 -25.33 35.10
CA SER A 957 21.36 -26.24 35.88
C SER A 957 22.15 -27.43 36.43
N TYR A 958 23.01 -28.07 35.63
CA TYR A 958 23.87 -29.15 36.11
C TYR A 958 24.86 -28.69 37.19
N ASN A 959 25.47 -27.51 37.05
CA ASN A 959 26.33 -26.92 38.08
C ASN A 959 25.55 -26.66 39.38
N ASN A 960 24.32 -26.15 39.29
CA ASN A 960 23.50 -25.89 40.46
C ASN A 960 23.11 -27.19 41.18
N ILE A 961 22.75 -28.24 40.45
CA ILE A 961 22.51 -29.59 41.02
C ILE A 961 23.79 -30.14 41.66
N GLY A 962 24.94 -30.04 40.98
CA GLY A 962 26.23 -30.45 41.52
C GLY A 962 26.61 -29.71 42.81
N ASN A 963 26.28 -28.42 42.90
CA ASN A 963 26.46 -27.62 44.12
C ASN A 963 25.59 -28.12 45.28
N VAL A 964 24.36 -28.58 45.03
CA VAL A 964 23.50 -29.17 46.07
C VAL A 964 24.10 -30.47 46.60
N TYR A 965 24.46 -31.41 45.71
CA TYR A 965 25.09 -32.67 46.11
C TYR A 965 26.42 -32.46 46.87
N ARG A 966 27.21 -31.46 46.45
CA ARG A 966 28.43 -31.08 47.17
C ARG A 966 28.12 -30.64 48.61
N ASN A 967 27.08 -29.84 48.80
CA ASN A 967 26.68 -29.36 50.14
C ASN A 967 26.09 -30.49 51.01
N MET A 968 25.48 -31.52 50.39
CA MET A 968 25.06 -32.76 51.07
C MET A 968 26.23 -33.69 51.44
N GLY A 969 27.42 -33.48 50.88
CA GLY A 969 28.60 -34.34 51.06
C GLY A 969 28.69 -35.51 50.06
N GLU A 970 27.76 -35.61 49.10
CA GLU A 970 27.73 -36.60 48.03
C GLU A 970 28.66 -36.19 46.88
N ASN A 971 29.98 -36.23 47.16
CA ASN A 971 30.99 -35.65 46.29
C ASN A 971 31.14 -36.37 44.93
N SER A 972 30.79 -37.66 44.82
CA SER A 972 30.83 -38.41 43.56
C SER A 972 29.78 -37.92 42.55
N GLU A 973 28.56 -37.74 43.03
CA GLU A 973 27.41 -37.23 42.29
C GLU A 973 27.65 -35.78 41.92
N ALA A 974 28.14 -34.97 42.87
CA ALA A 974 28.53 -33.59 42.64
C ALA A 974 29.57 -33.45 41.50
N LEU A 975 30.59 -34.32 41.50
CA LEU A 975 31.62 -34.31 40.46
C LEU A 975 31.03 -34.66 39.09
N SER A 976 30.20 -35.70 39.00
CA SER A 976 29.53 -36.12 37.77
C SER A 976 28.72 -35.00 37.12
N PHE A 977 27.95 -34.26 37.92
CA PHE A 977 27.15 -33.13 37.43
C PHE A 977 28.01 -31.93 37.00
N CYS A 978 29.02 -31.56 37.80
CA CYS A 978 29.93 -30.48 37.47
C CYS A 978 30.79 -30.79 36.21
N GLU A 979 31.19 -32.04 36.00
CA GLU A 979 31.93 -32.48 34.81
C GLU A 979 31.05 -32.41 33.55
N LYS A 980 29.79 -32.83 33.63
CA LYS A 980 28.82 -32.64 32.52
C LYS A 980 28.61 -31.17 32.19
N ALA A 981 28.48 -30.31 33.20
CA ALA A 981 28.35 -28.86 32.99
C ALA A 981 29.60 -28.28 32.29
N LEU A 982 30.80 -28.72 32.69
CA LEU A 982 32.04 -28.31 32.05
C LEU A 982 32.11 -28.80 30.59
N GLU A 983 31.75 -30.06 30.31
CA GLU A 983 31.76 -30.63 28.97
C GLU A 983 30.85 -29.85 28.02
N ILE A 984 29.64 -29.49 28.48
CA ILE A 984 28.69 -28.69 27.70
C ILE A 984 29.30 -27.33 27.35
N LYS A 985 29.79 -26.58 28.35
CA LYS A 985 30.38 -25.26 28.13
C LYS A 985 31.63 -25.30 27.24
N GLN A 986 32.46 -26.34 27.34
CA GLN A 986 33.64 -26.51 26.49
C GLN A 986 33.28 -26.75 25.01
N LYS A 987 32.09 -27.31 24.73
CA LYS A 987 31.63 -27.56 23.35
C LYS A 987 30.97 -26.34 22.71
N THR A 988 30.40 -25.41 23.48
CA THR A 988 29.64 -24.27 22.95
C THR A 988 30.31 -22.92 23.10
N LEU A 989 31.09 -22.73 24.15
CA LEU A 989 31.72 -21.45 24.45
C LEU A 989 33.19 -21.43 24.02
N PRO A 990 33.73 -20.25 23.66
CA PRO A 990 35.17 -20.08 23.47
C PRO A 990 35.98 -20.56 24.68
N SER A 991 37.22 -21.02 24.44
CA SER A 991 38.08 -21.63 25.49
C SER A 991 38.49 -20.68 26.64
N ASP A 992 38.30 -19.39 26.42
CA ASP A 992 38.52 -18.28 27.35
C ASP A 992 37.19 -17.70 27.88
N HIS A 993 36.03 -18.28 27.60
CA HIS A 993 34.77 -17.72 28.10
C HIS A 993 34.72 -17.71 29.65
N PRO A 994 34.34 -16.59 30.30
CA PRO A 994 34.27 -16.48 31.76
C PRO A 994 33.47 -17.59 32.44
N ASP A 995 32.32 -17.99 31.87
CA ASP A 995 31.48 -19.07 32.40
C ASP A 995 32.16 -20.45 32.51
N LEU A 996 33.24 -20.72 31.75
CA LEU A 996 34.04 -21.94 31.95
C LEU A 996 34.72 -21.92 33.33
N ALA A 997 35.15 -20.75 33.80
CA ALA A 997 35.77 -20.60 35.11
C ALA A 997 34.79 -20.94 36.25
N ILE A 998 33.49 -20.70 36.07
CA ILE A 998 32.45 -21.07 37.04
C ILE A 998 32.40 -22.60 37.21
N SER A 999 32.37 -23.36 36.11
CA SER A 999 32.37 -24.83 36.17
C SER A 999 33.66 -25.38 36.77
N TYR A 1000 34.83 -24.84 36.38
CA TYR A 1000 36.10 -25.23 36.97
C TYR A 1000 36.16 -24.94 38.47
N ASN A 1001 35.65 -23.79 38.92
CA ASN A 1001 35.54 -23.46 40.34
C ASN A 1001 34.59 -24.40 41.10
N SER A 1002 33.47 -24.79 40.50
CA SER A 1002 32.56 -25.78 41.09
C SER A 1002 33.24 -27.13 41.30
N ILE A 1003 34.00 -27.61 40.30
CA ILE A 1003 34.81 -28.85 40.39
C ILE A 1003 35.91 -28.71 41.45
N ALA A 1004 36.61 -27.57 41.48
CA ALA A 1004 37.66 -27.29 42.46
C ALA A 1004 37.14 -27.38 43.91
N LYS A 1005 35.93 -26.84 44.16
CA LYS A 1005 35.25 -26.92 45.46
C LYS A 1005 34.90 -28.36 45.85
N VAL A 1006 34.52 -29.22 44.89
CA VAL A 1006 34.28 -30.66 45.17
C VAL A 1006 35.59 -31.35 45.56
N TYR A 1007 36.68 -31.12 44.82
CA TYR A 1007 38.00 -31.67 45.15
C TYR A 1007 38.53 -31.19 46.51
N TYR A 1008 38.22 -29.93 46.88
CA TYR A 1008 38.52 -29.40 48.20
C TYR A 1008 37.77 -30.16 49.30
N ASN A 1009 36.48 -30.44 49.12
CA ASN A 1009 35.66 -31.20 50.10
C ASN A 1009 36.17 -32.62 50.32
N ILE A 1010 36.67 -33.30 49.27
CA ILE A 1010 37.29 -34.63 49.39
C ILE A 1010 38.76 -34.59 49.83
N LYS A 1011 39.28 -33.40 50.18
CA LYS A 1011 40.65 -33.15 50.67
C LYS A 1011 41.76 -33.47 49.66
N ASP A 1012 41.46 -33.49 48.37
CA ASP A 1012 42.46 -33.53 47.30
C ASP A 1012 42.81 -32.09 46.89
N TYR A 1013 43.56 -31.43 47.78
CA TYR A 1013 43.96 -30.03 47.61
C TYR A 1013 44.81 -29.80 46.36
N SER A 1014 45.51 -30.82 45.87
CA SER A 1014 46.35 -30.73 44.68
C SER A 1014 45.52 -30.54 43.42
N LYS A 1015 44.47 -31.36 43.24
CA LYS A 1015 43.54 -31.20 42.12
C LYS A 1015 42.68 -29.95 42.28
N ALA A 1016 42.23 -29.64 43.50
CA ALA A 1016 41.47 -28.43 43.77
C ALA A 1016 42.24 -27.19 43.31
N LEU A 1017 43.52 -27.08 43.68
CA LEU A 1017 44.38 -25.97 43.26
C LEU A 1017 44.52 -25.90 41.74
N SER A 1018 44.77 -27.03 41.06
CA SER A 1018 44.91 -27.04 39.59
C SER A 1018 43.67 -26.53 38.84
N TYR A 1019 42.47 -26.80 39.38
CA TYR A 1019 41.23 -26.33 38.80
C TYR A 1019 40.95 -24.85 39.11
N TYR A 1020 41.29 -24.38 40.31
CA TYR A 1020 41.24 -22.95 40.64
C TYR A 1020 42.22 -22.13 39.78
N GLU A 1021 43.45 -22.60 39.59
CA GLU A 1021 44.44 -21.94 38.72
C GLU A 1021 43.92 -21.83 37.28
N ARG A 1022 43.25 -22.87 36.78
CA ARG A 1022 42.67 -22.87 35.43
C ARG A 1022 41.47 -21.92 35.32
N ALA A 1023 40.63 -21.84 36.33
CA ALA A 1023 39.54 -20.87 36.39
C ALA A 1023 40.07 -19.43 36.41
N LEU A 1024 41.12 -19.17 37.20
CA LEU A 1024 41.78 -17.87 37.28
C LEU A 1024 42.45 -17.49 35.94
N ASP A 1025 43.15 -18.41 35.28
CA ASP A 1025 43.76 -18.18 33.97
C ASP A 1025 42.70 -17.77 32.93
N ILE A 1026 41.56 -18.46 32.90
CA ILE A 1026 40.44 -18.11 32.00
C ILE A 1026 39.94 -16.70 32.30
N ARG A 1027 39.67 -16.37 33.57
CA ARG A 1027 39.21 -15.04 33.97
C ARG A 1027 40.22 -13.95 33.58
N GLN A 1028 41.51 -14.18 33.79
CA GLN A 1028 42.58 -13.24 33.44
C GLN A 1028 42.71 -13.00 31.93
N ARG A 1029 42.39 -14.00 31.11
CA ARG A 1029 42.37 -13.86 29.64
C ARG A 1029 41.12 -13.15 29.12
N ALA A 1030 39.98 -13.36 29.78
CA ALA A 1030 38.67 -12.93 29.31
C ALA A 1030 38.22 -11.55 29.83
N LEU A 1031 38.59 -11.24 31.07
CA LEU A 1031 38.10 -10.07 31.80
C LEU A 1031 39.23 -9.07 32.06
N PRO A 1032 38.93 -7.77 32.19
CA PRO A 1032 39.90 -6.79 32.63
C PRO A 1032 40.52 -7.17 33.98
N LEU A 1033 41.83 -6.95 34.18
CA LEU A 1033 42.54 -7.35 35.41
C LEU A 1033 41.98 -6.77 36.72
N ASN A 1034 41.18 -5.71 36.63
CA ASN A 1034 40.51 -5.06 37.75
C ASN A 1034 39.07 -5.58 37.98
N HIS A 1035 38.62 -6.58 37.23
CA HIS A 1035 37.31 -7.19 37.39
C HIS A 1035 37.17 -7.84 38.78
N PRO A 1036 36.01 -7.71 39.46
CA PRO A 1036 35.77 -8.34 40.77
C PRO A 1036 36.09 -9.84 40.80
N ASP A 1037 35.62 -10.61 39.83
CA ASP A 1037 35.92 -12.05 39.69
C ASP A 1037 37.41 -12.42 39.66
N ILE A 1038 38.31 -11.50 39.27
CA ILE A 1038 39.76 -11.71 39.35
C ILE A 1038 40.29 -11.21 40.69
N LYS A 1039 39.86 -10.02 41.12
CA LYS A 1039 40.34 -9.36 42.33
C LYS A 1039 40.01 -10.17 43.60
N ASP A 1040 38.83 -10.76 43.63
CA ASP A 1040 38.27 -11.50 44.74
C ASP A 1040 38.42 -13.03 44.51
N ASP A 1041 39.34 -13.44 43.62
CA ASP A 1041 39.67 -14.86 43.42
C ASP A 1041 40.62 -15.36 44.53
N PRO A 1042 40.30 -16.48 45.21
CA PRO A 1042 41.09 -16.99 46.33
C PRO A 1042 42.53 -17.39 45.96
N VAL A 1043 42.82 -17.60 44.67
CA VAL A 1043 44.15 -18.02 44.18
C VAL A 1043 44.88 -16.87 43.45
N ASN A 1044 44.33 -15.63 43.48
CA ASN A 1044 44.99 -14.50 42.85
C ASN A 1044 46.36 -14.20 43.53
N PRO A 1045 47.48 -14.23 42.78
CA PRO A 1045 48.82 -14.06 43.34
C PRO A 1045 49.10 -12.68 43.95
N LYS A 1046 48.20 -11.71 43.78
CA LYS A 1046 48.29 -10.39 44.44
C LYS A 1046 47.63 -10.36 45.83
N THR A 1047 46.84 -11.35 46.20
CA THR A 1047 46.09 -11.39 47.48
C THR A 1047 46.44 -12.57 48.40
N SER A 1048 47.21 -13.59 47.98
CA SER A 1048 47.68 -14.62 48.91
C SER A 1048 49.09 -15.17 48.63
N LEU A 1049 49.78 -15.46 49.75
CA LEU A 1049 51.19 -15.80 49.89
C LEU A 1049 51.62 -17.11 49.17
N LYS A 1050 52.91 -17.16 48.81
CA LYS A 1050 53.64 -18.30 48.25
C LYS A 1050 53.18 -19.68 48.78
N VAL A 1051 52.72 -20.53 47.86
CA VAL A 1051 52.86 -22.00 47.66
C VAL A 1051 52.81 -22.98 48.84
N ASN A 1052 53.09 -22.62 50.09
CA ASN A 1052 53.30 -23.60 51.16
C ASN A 1052 52.12 -23.87 52.10
N ASP A 1053 50.94 -23.28 51.89
CA ASP A 1053 49.76 -23.70 52.65
C ASP A 1053 48.45 -23.42 51.89
N VAL A 1054 48.07 -24.34 51.00
CA VAL A 1054 46.73 -24.36 50.36
C VAL A 1054 45.63 -24.51 51.41
N LYS A 1055 45.94 -25.14 52.55
CA LYS A 1055 45.01 -25.30 53.67
C LYS A 1055 44.77 -23.97 54.39
N THR A 1056 45.83 -23.25 54.76
CA THR A 1056 45.72 -21.97 55.47
C THR A 1056 45.23 -20.84 54.56
N ALA A 1057 45.58 -20.83 53.27
CA ALA A 1057 45.10 -19.81 52.32
C ALA A 1057 43.60 -19.91 52.00
N VAL A 1058 43.05 -21.12 51.95
CA VAL A 1058 41.60 -21.31 51.78
C VAL A 1058 40.88 -21.09 53.11
N ASP A 1059 41.38 -21.62 54.22
CA ASP A 1059 40.77 -21.41 55.54
C ASP A 1059 40.80 -19.92 55.97
N ASP A 1060 41.85 -19.15 55.68
CA ASP A 1060 41.93 -17.69 55.97
C ASP A 1060 40.99 -16.86 55.07
N TYR A 1061 40.73 -17.29 53.82
CA TYR A 1061 39.75 -16.65 52.94
C TYR A 1061 38.31 -16.86 53.43
N TRP A 1062 38.01 -18.02 54.02
CA TRP A 1062 36.71 -18.32 54.58
C TRP A 1062 36.50 -17.73 55.98
N ILE A 1063 37.55 -17.57 56.79
CA ILE A 1063 37.49 -16.88 58.09
C ILE A 1063 37.22 -15.37 57.95
N LEU A 1064 37.62 -14.73 56.83
CA LEU A 1064 37.29 -13.32 56.56
C LEU A 1064 35.89 -13.09 55.96
N SER A 1065 35.15 -14.16 55.61
CA SER A 1065 33.80 -14.07 55.06
C SER A 1065 32.67 -14.51 56.02
N GLY A 1066 33.03 -14.84 57.27
CA GLY A 1066 32.08 -14.99 58.37
C GLY A 1066 32.76 -15.32 59.69
N VAL A 1067 32.63 -14.41 60.67
CA VAL A 1067 32.21 -14.61 62.09
C VAL A 1067 32.41 -13.27 62.82
N ASP A 1068 31.33 -12.75 63.40
CA ASP A 1068 31.34 -12.41 64.83
C ASP A 1068 29.90 -12.58 65.36
N ASP A 1069 29.72 -13.65 66.15
CA ASP A 1069 28.63 -13.77 67.11
C ASP A 1069 28.90 -12.76 68.24
N THR A 1070 28.11 -11.69 68.30
CA THR A 1070 27.58 -11.08 69.54
C THR A 1070 26.44 -10.12 69.25
#